data_AF-G6AH22-F1
#
_entry.id   AF-G6AH22-F1
#
_cell.length_a   1.000
_cell.length_b   1.000
_cell.length_c   1.000
_cell.angle_alpha   90.00
_cell.angle_beta   90.00
_cell.angle_gamma   90.00
#
_symmetry.space_group_name_H-M   'P 1'
#
loop_
_entity.id
_entity.type
_entity.pdbx_description
1 polymer ?
#
loop_
_entity_poly.entity_id
_entity_poly.type
_entity_poly.pdbx_seq_one_letter_code
_entity_poly.pdbx_strand_id
1 'polypeptide(L)'
;MIRLKNIVVMLSVLCVVACTENNIAYDEVVNVPEGIYLSGSSSEFSVPIETGRLKSGSHANMFSIRAWLKKEGRFQISFVGTDGQPVTYGKGTDISLSNAHATAFNLTEGGEGFTVPAEGLYQIVVNKERKELTIIPVQFTMQGENALTTEGSTTVGLSKVTYDRLTHVVTWSNEDSTQQLLPGRYVFNMNDGAPLYLRDSESEQDTVSAVYTGTALAERTNQLTADYQPLTNQSDVKLKFPLKGQYSVQIKYSVLTDKFEARMGGKGVEVTGFPDDLYMGGSNFGAWNTANIVQMAPVGAVGNGEFWRLCYLQAGQTVEWAMAKDGSQAFSSLQTMQGVTVNSDGKATVNTSGLYLVYVNLDRKLIAFETPKVYASGTALGDNEQPVTVNGENLSVETTETGKLNLFATSNNNARNWTTMQFSIRNGKIVYPGTSVDNMPALPVTKGTTVRMNMANNTADFGGTTPENLIPEGVPQLYMTGNSFGNWDWNAASVVSMENGYAGNSRWFYISYIPGGEALEFSTDKAYGKGNFAKLKKAEGYQVVNDRAVVAANGIYLIYVGLDSREIDIQPLSLSGDCGGASVEFTTNPDGRTMSATLAKGGRMRIYPNIPAFQNVKKFGSWKREVYIDPETGAFLYRKNGEGEPNKDYVWKAGTKITIDFVTKKATIEVP
;
A
#
# COMPACT_ATOMS: atom_id res chain seq x y z
N MET A 1 -51.61 -15.45 66.53
CA MET A 1 -51.72 -15.96 67.92
C MET A 1 -50.94 -17.27 68.03
N ILE A 2 -49.75 -17.17 68.64
CA ILE A 2 -49.03 -18.12 69.52
C ILE A 2 -49.37 -19.64 69.39
N ARG A 3 -48.43 -20.49 68.93
CA ARG A 3 -47.53 -21.29 69.80
C ARG A 3 -46.45 -22.07 69.03
N LEU A 4 -45.22 -21.75 69.41
CA LEU A 4 -43.95 -22.45 69.26
C LEU A 4 -43.94 -23.77 70.05
N LYS A 5 -43.25 -24.82 69.56
CA LYS A 5 -42.57 -25.83 70.39
C LYS A 5 -41.35 -26.41 69.63
N ASN A 6 -40.16 -26.02 70.10
CA ASN A 6 -38.85 -26.72 70.21
C ASN A 6 -38.23 -27.33 68.93
N ILE A 7 -37.14 -26.85 68.32
CA ILE A 7 -35.71 -26.75 68.74
C ILE A 7 -35.11 -28.04 69.30
N VAL A 8 -34.29 -28.74 68.49
CA VAL A 8 -32.91 -29.27 68.75
C VAL A 8 -32.28 -29.55 67.36
N VAL A 9 -31.56 -28.62 66.72
CA VAL A 9 -30.08 -28.49 66.61
C VAL A 9 -29.32 -29.80 66.34
N MET A 10 -28.84 -29.99 65.10
CA MET A 10 -27.49 -30.52 64.85
C MET A 10 -26.87 -29.79 63.65
N LEU A 11 -26.02 -28.82 63.98
CA LEU A 11 -24.98 -28.21 63.14
C LEU A 11 -24.04 -29.34 62.68
N SER A 12 -23.62 -29.44 61.42
CA SER A 12 -22.32 -28.93 60.94
C SER A 12 -22.06 -29.27 59.46
N VAL A 13 -21.29 -28.39 58.82
CA VAL A 13 -20.67 -28.46 57.47
C VAL A 13 -21.53 -27.97 56.30
N LEU A 14 -21.82 -26.67 56.31
CA LEU A 14 -21.93 -25.88 55.08
C LEU A 14 -20.52 -25.66 54.52
N CYS A 15 -20.12 -26.45 53.52
CA CYS A 15 -19.12 -26.00 52.56
C CYS A 15 -19.80 -24.99 51.65
N VAL A 16 -19.65 -23.70 51.95
CA VAL A 16 -19.99 -22.62 51.01
C VAL A 16 -18.93 -22.63 49.92
N VAL A 17 -19.16 -23.44 48.88
CA VAL A 17 -18.54 -23.17 47.58
C VAL A 17 -19.39 -22.07 46.98
N ALA A 18 -18.83 -20.87 46.86
CA ALA A 18 -19.45 -19.79 46.11
C ALA A 18 -19.74 -20.32 44.68
N CYS A 19 -21.00 -20.63 44.39
CA CYS A 19 -21.46 -20.85 43.03
C CYS A 19 -21.41 -19.48 42.35
N THR A 20 -20.42 -19.25 41.52
CA THR A 20 -20.48 -18.18 40.52
C THR A 20 -21.58 -18.58 39.55
N GLU A 21 -22.67 -17.82 39.52
CA GLU A 21 -23.70 -17.93 38.46
C GLU A 21 -22.99 -17.78 37.11
N ASN A 22 -22.90 -18.89 36.38
CA ASN A 22 -22.37 -18.93 35.03
C ASN A 22 -23.53 -18.49 34.12
N ASN A 23 -23.40 -17.37 33.40
CA ASN A 23 -24.47 -16.62 32.68
C ASN A 23 -25.29 -17.41 31.62
N ILE A 24 -25.13 -18.74 31.53
CA ILE A 24 -25.85 -19.66 30.64
C ILE A 24 -26.58 -20.78 31.38
N ALA A 25 -26.44 -20.88 32.71
CA ALA A 25 -27.21 -21.81 33.53
C ALA A 25 -28.51 -21.12 33.96
N TYR A 26 -29.65 -21.58 33.43
CA TYR A 26 -30.98 -21.10 33.82
C TYR A 26 -31.84 -22.25 34.36
N ASP A 27 -32.78 -21.87 35.22
CA ASP A 27 -33.78 -22.75 35.83
C ASP A 27 -34.68 -23.44 34.79
N GLU A 28 -35.24 -24.58 35.21
CA GLU A 28 -36.13 -25.46 34.44
C GLU A 28 -37.27 -24.68 33.75
N VAL A 29 -37.33 -24.74 32.41
CA VAL A 29 -38.41 -24.12 31.62
C VAL A 29 -39.52 -25.17 31.39
N VAL A 30 -40.75 -24.85 31.80
CA VAL A 30 -41.93 -25.65 31.43
C VAL A 30 -42.31 -25.26 29.99
N ASN A 31 -42.22 -26.23 29.06
CA ASN A 31 -42.29 -26.12 27.58
C ASN A 31 -41.02 -25.54 26.92
N VAL A 32 -40.14 -26.44 26.48
CA VAL A 32 -38.95 -26.09 25.70
C VAL A 32 -39.38 -25.75 24.25
N PRO A 33 -38.82 -24.71 23.61
CA PRO A 33 -39.14 -24.40 22.21
C PRO A 33 -38.82 -25.57 21.26
N GLU A 34 -39.51 -25.63 20.11
CA GLU A 34 -39.25 -26.66 19.09
C GLU A 34 -37.80 -26.58 18.60
N GLY A 35 -37.06 -27.69 18.56
CA GLY A 35 -35.67 -27.66 18.13
C GLY A 35 -34.87 -28.91 18.46
N ILE A 36 -33.57 -28.83 18.19
CA ILE A 36 -32.59 -29.87 18.55
C ILE A 36 -31.67 -29.26 19.59
N TYR A 37 -31.45 -29.96 20.70
CA TYR A 37 -30.74 -29.44 21.87
C TYR A 37 -29.63 -30.39 22.30
N LEU A 38 -28.50 -29.81 22.73
CA LEU A 38 -27.44 -30.51 23.44
C LEU A 38 -27.62 -30.27 24.95
N SER A 39 -27.62 -31.34 25.74
CA SER A 39 -27.69 -31.24 27.20
C SER A 39 -27.01 -32.42 27.90
N GLY A 40 -26.62 -32.24 29.16
CA GLY A 40 -26.09 -33.27 30.04
C GLY A 40 -24.88 -32.80 30.86
N SER A 41 -24.44 -33.64 31.79
CA SER A 41 -23.40 -33.33 32.78
C SER A 41 -22.00 -33.05 32.19
N SER A 42 -21.74 -33.53 30.97
CA SER A 42 -20.52 -33.18 30.22
C SER A 42 -20.57 -31.75 29.69
N SER A 43 -21.75 -31.19 29.45
CA SER A 43 -21.92 -29.83 28.92
C SER A 43 -22.18 -28.79 30.02
N GLU A 44 -22.29 -27.53 29.63
CA GLU A 44 -22.78 -26.46 30.52
C GLU A 44 -24.31 -26.40 30.59
N PHE A 45 -25.01 -27.16 29.73
CA PHE A 45 -26.46 -27.21 29.64
C PHE A 45 -26.95 -28.48 30.34
N SER A 46 -27.34 -28.40 31.61
CA SER A 46 -27.80 -29.59 32.35
C SER A 46 -29.11 -30.16 31.78
N VAL A 47 -29.93 -29.33 31.15
CA VAL A 47 -31.23 -29.65 30.53
C VAL A 47 -31.38 -28.92 29.18
N PRO A 48 -32.33 -29.32 28.30
CA PRO A 48 -32.58 -28.62 27.04
C PRO A 48 -33.01 -27.16 27.25
N ILE A 49 -32.12 -26.22 26.92
CA ILE A 49 -32.34 -24.76 27.01
C ILE A 49 -31.91 -24.07 25.73
N GLU A 50 -32.42 -22.87 25.48
CA GLU A 50 -32.21 -22.15 24.20
C GLU A 50 -30.72 -21.92 23.87
N THR A 51 -29.86 -21.69 24.88
CA THR A 51 -28.40 -21.56 24.68
C THR A 51 -27.72 -22.87 24.28
N GLY A 52 -28.33 -24.01 24.58
CA GLY A 52 -27.90 -25.34 24.13
C GLY A 52 -28.56 -25.79 22.82
N ARG A 53 -29.37 -24.95 22.18
CA ARG A 53 -30.04 -25.26 20.92
C ARG A 53 -29.06 -25.25 19.75
N LEU A 54 -29.09 -26.31 18.95
CA LEU A 54 -28.30 -26.41 17.72
C LEU A 54 -28.91 -25.48 16.65
N LYS A 55 -28.04 -24.83 15.89
CA LYS A 55 -28.40 -23.91 14.80
C LYS A 55 -28.35 -24.63 13.46
N SER A 56 -29.27 -24.31 12.56
CA SER A 56 -29.24 -24.81 11.19
C SER A 56 -27.97 -24.32 10.48
N GLY A 57 -27.32 -25.23 9.74
CA GLY A 57 -26.21 -24.94 8.84
C GLY A 57 -26.69 -24.54 7.44
N SER A 58 -25.82 -24.73 6.44
CA SER A 58 -26.10 -24.52 5.01
C SER A 58 -27.18 -25.45 4.46
N HIS A 59 -27.25 -26.66 4.98
CA HIS A 59 -28.27 -27.66 4.63
C HIS A 59 -29.34 -27.73 5.71
N ALA A 60 -30.61 -27.86 5.30
CA ALA A 60 -31.76 -27.79 6.21
C ALA A 60 -31.83 -28.94 7.23
N ASN A 61 -31.18 -30.07 6.93
CA ASN A 61 -31.09 -31.24 7.80
C ASN A 61 -29.88 -31.20 8.75
N MET A 62 -28.94 -30.28 8.54
CA MET A 62 -27.68 -30.21 9.28
C MET A 62 -27.76 -29.13 10.36
N PHE A 63 -27.71 -29.57 11.62
CA PHE A 63 -27.76 -28.68 12.78
C PHE A 63 -26.44 -28.77 13.54
N SER A 64 -25.92 -27.65 14.03
CA SER A 64 -24.67 -27.66 14.77
C SER A 64 -24.63 -26.71 15.96
N ILE A 65 -23.80 -27.05 16.93
CA ILE A 65 -23.44 -26.19 18.07
C ILE A 65 -21.96 -26.42 18.38
N ARG A 66 -21.26 -25.36 18.78
CA ARG A 66 -19.96 -25.50 19.43
C ARG A 66 -20.13 -25.32 20.92
N ALA A 67 -19.75 -26.33 21.68
CA ALA A 67 -19.92 -26.37 23.13
C ALA A 67 -18.64 -26.82 23.82
N TRP A 68 -18.37 -26.25 24.99
CA TRP A 68 -17.32 -26.76 25.88
C TRP A 68 -17.82 -28.01 26.57
N LEU A 69 -17.13 -29.13 26.38
CA LEU A 69 -17.50 -30.43 26.93
C LEU A 69 -16.42 -30.92 27.88
N LYS A 70 -16.83 -31.37 29.06
CA LYS A 70 -16.00 -32.00 30.08
C LYS A 70 -15.80 -33.48 29.75
N LYS A 71 -14.59 -33.97 29.97
CA LYS A 71 -14.27 -35.40 29.88
C LYS A 71 -15.14 -36.24 30.81
N GLU A 72 -15.29 -35.77 32.05
CA GLU A 72 -16.11 -36.42 33.07
C GLU A 72 -17.57 -36.03 32.88
N GLY A 73 -18.42 -37.02 32.61
CA GLY A 73 -19.86 -36.85 32.40
C GLY A 73 -20.33 -37.41 31.07
N ARG A 74 -21.61 -37.18 30.77
CA ARG A 74 -22.23 -37.56 29.49
C ARG A 74 -23.08 -36.41 28.97
N PHE A 75 -23.22 -36.30 27.65
CA PHE A 75 -24.20 -35.44 27.00
C PHE A 75 -25.14 -36.26 26.11
N GLN A 76 -26.29 -35.70 25.76
CA GLN A 76 -27.33 -36.31 24.93
C GLN A 76 -27.87 -35.26 23.96
N ILE A 77 -28.58 -35.73 22.93
CA ILE A 77 -29.29 -34.88 21.98
C ILE A 77 -30.79 -35.03 22.21
N SER A 78 -31.50 -33.92 22.37
CA SER A 78 -32.95 -33.92 22.52
C SER A 78 -33.61 -33.31 21.29
N PHE A 79 -34.64 -33.97 20.76
CA PHE A 79 -35.52 -33.40 19.75
C PHE A 79 -36.81 -32.97 20.45
N VAL A 80 -37.14 -31.69 20.33
CA VAL A 80 -38.35 -31.10 20.92
C VAL A 80 -39.31 -30.76 19.79
N GLY A 81 -40.52 -31.32 19.85
CA GLY A 81 -41.59 -31.06 18.89
C GLY A 81 -42.51 -29.91 19.31
N THR A 82 -43.66 -29.79 18.63
CA THR A 82 -44.66 -28.75 18.92
C THR A 82 -45.35 -28.91 20.28
N ASP A 83 -45.24 -30.09 20.89
CA ASP A 83 -45.74 -30.37 22.24
C ASP A 83 -44.81 -29.85 23.35
N GLY A 84 -43.63 -29.33 22.99
CA GLY A 84 -42.65 -28.78 23.91
C GLY A 84 -41.96 -29.83 24.80
N GLN A 85 -42.14 -31.12 24.49
CA GLN A 85 -41.56 -32.23 25.27
C GLN A 85 -40.28 -32.75 24.58
N PRO A 86 -39.13 -32.77 25.28
CA PRO A 86 -37.89 -33.31 24.72
C PRO A 86 -37.91 -34.84 24.64
N VAL A 87 -37.62 -35.37 23.44
CA VAL A 87 -37.29 -36.79 23.23
C VAL A 87 -35.78 -36.95 23.17
N THR A 88 -35.22 -37.69 24.13
CA THR A 88 -33.77 -37.80 24.32
C THR A 88 -33.15 -38.97 23.55
N TYR A 89 -32.04 -38.69 22.86
CA TYR A 89 -31.26 -39.65 22.10
C TYR A 89 -29.82 -39.73 22.63
N GLY A 90 -29.33 -40.96 22.71
CA GLY A 90 -27.95 -41.29 23.05
C GLY A 90 -27.26 -42.09 21.95
N LYS A 91 -26.11 -42.65 22.30
CA LYS A 91 -25.21 -43.40 21.43
C LYS A 91 -25.87 -44.68 20.90
N GLY A 92 -25.96 -44.77 19.58
CA GLY A 92 -26.25 -45.99 18.83
C GLY A 92 -24.97 -46.61 18.24
N THR A 93 -25.07 -47.17 17.04
CA THR A 93 -23.92 -47.78 16.35
C THR A 93 -22.97 -46.73 15.81
N ASP A 94 -21.67 -47.03 15.84
CA ASP A 94 -20.62 -46.19 15.26
C ASP A 94 -20.78 -46.10 13.73
N ILE A 95 -20.51 -44.91 13.18
CA ILE A 95 -20.49 -44.63 11.74
C ILE A 95 -19.04 -44.35 11.35
N SER A 96 -18.54 -45.09 10.36
CA SER A 96 -17.19 -44.87 9.84
C SER A 96 -17.10 -43.55 9.09
N LEU A 97 -16.16 -42.69 9.51
CA LEU A 97 -15.78 -41.48 8.80
C LEU A 97 -14.41 -41.67 8.14
N SER A 98 -14.15 -40.93 7.07
CA SER A 98 -12.84 -40.89 6.41
C SER A 98 -11.79 -40.05 7.16
N ASN A 99 -12.19 -39.32 8.20
CA ASN A 99 -11.33 -38.41 8.97
C ASN A 99 -10.97 -39.01 10.34
N ALA A 100 -9.72 -38.86 10.78
CA ALA A 100 -9.20 -39.46 12.01
C ALA A 100 -9.57 -38.70 13.31
N HIS A 101 -10.05 -37.46 13.20
CA HIS A 101 -10.27 -36.57 14.35
C HIS A 101 -11.74 -36.49 14.78
N ALA A 102 -12.68 -36.92 13.94
CA ALA A 102 -14.11 -36.91 14.24
C ALA A 102 -14.64 -38.32 14.52
N THR A 103 -15.69 -38.41 15.32
CA THR A 103 -16.42 -39.66 15.55
C THR A 103 -17.89 -39.46 15.24
N ALA A 104 -18.53 -40.42 14.59
CA ALA A 104 -19.95 -40.35 14.25
C ALA A 104 -20.72 -41.57 14.74
N PHE A 105 -21.98 -41.36 15.05
CA PHE A 105 -22.88 -42.36 15.63
C PHE A 105 -24.30 -42.20 15.10
N ASN A 106 -25.02 -43.31 14.96
CA ASN A 106 -26.48 -43.26 14.91
C ASN A 106 -27.03 -42.84 16.28
N LEU A 107 -28.14 -42.12 16.28
CA LEU A 107 -28.86 -41.70 17.47
C LEU A 107 -29.94 -42.74 17.82
N THR A 108 -29.89 -43.25 19.05
CA THR A 108 -30.88 -44.20 19.58
C THR A 108 -31.68 -43.54 20.69
N GLU A 109 -33.01 -43.57 20.59
CA GLU A 109 -33.91 -43.04 21.63
C GLU A 109 -33.68 -43.75 22.95
N GLY A 110 -33.53 -42.99 24.04
CA GLY A 110 -33.19 -43.53 25.37
C GLY A 110 -31.81 -44.19 25.47
N GLY A 111 -30.97 -44.07 24.43
CA GLY A 111 -29.61 -44.63 24.41
C GLY A 111 -28.68 -44.00 25.45
N GLU A 112 -27.56 -44.67 25.71
CA GLU A 112 -26.54 -44.18 26.63
C GLU A 112 -25.96 -42.84 26.15
N GLY A 113 -25.78 -41.85 27.04
CA GLY A 113 -25.19 -40.56 26.65
C GLY A 113 -23.76 -40.67 26.10
N PHE A 114 -23.37 -39.69 25.30
CA PHE A 114 -22.05 -39.58 24.66
C PHE A 114 -20.99 -39.07 25.63
N THR A 115 -19.76 -39.56 25.46
CA THR A 115 -18.57 -39.09 26.17
C THR A 115 -17.58 -38.45 25.20
N VAL A 116 -16.69 -37.61 25.71
CA VAL A 116 -15.59 -37.01 24.94
C VAL A 116 -14.23 -37.44 25.49
N PRO A 117 -13.20 -37.61 24.63
CA PRO A 117 -11.91 -38.15 25.07
C PRO A 117 -11.12 -37.19 25.96
N ALA A 118 -11.33 -35.88 25.80
CA ALA A 118 -10.68 -34.83 26.57
C ALA A 118 -11.64 -33.66 26.83
N GLU A 119 -11.40 -32.89 27.89
CA GLU A 119 -12.12 -31.63 28.07
C GLU A 119 -11.68 -30.61 27.03
N GLY A 120 -12.62 -29.90 26.41
CA GLY A 120 -12.32 -28.93 25.36
C GLY A 120 -13.56 -28.43 24.62
N LEU A 121 -13.34 -27.59 23.61
CA LEU A 121 -14.40 -27.18 22.69
C LEU A 121 -14.61 -28.25 21.61
N TYR A 122 -15.87 -28.62 21.40
CA TYR A 122 -16.29 -29.52 20.34
C TYR A 122 -17.35 -28.87 19.47
N GLN A 123 -17.27 -29.10 18.16
CA GLN A 123 -18.39 -28.88 17.25
C GLN A 123 -19.21 -30.17 17.16
N ILE A 124 -20.46 -30.08 17.59
CA ILE A 124 -21.43 -31.17 17.50
C ILE A 124 -22.31 -30.90 16.30
N VAL A 125 -22.41 -31.86 15.39
CA VAL A 125 -23.23 -31.79 14.18
C VAL A 125 -24.25 -32.92 14.20
N VAL A 126 -25.52 -32.59 14.02
CA VAL A 126 -26.64 -33.53 13.98
C VAL A 126 -27.31 -33.45 12.62
N ASN A 127 -27.41 -34.59 11.95
CA ASN A 127 -28.32 -34.76 10.83
C ASN A 127 -29.70 -35.13 11.38
N LYS A 128 -30.67 -34.23 11.21
CA LYS A 128 -32.04 -34.35 11.74
C LYS A 128 -32.79 -35.55 11.16
N GLU A 129 -32.74 -35.71 9.83
CA GLU A 129 -33.50 -36.71 9.09
C GLU A 129 -32.94 -38.11 9.30
N ARG A 130 -31.62 -38.23 9.20
CA ARG A 130 -30.92 -39.51 9.33
C ARG A 130 -30.70 -39.94 10.78
N LYS A 131 -30.92 -39.04 11.73
CA LYS A 131 -30.65 -39.26 13.16
C LYS A 131 -29.20 -39.69 13.38
N GLU A 132 -28.27 -38.94 12.79
CA GLU A 132 -26.82 -39.17 12.92
C GLU A 132 -26.20 -38.00 13.69
N LEU A 133 -25.23 -38.27 14.56
CA LEU A 133 -24.46 -37.26 15.27
C LEU A 133 -22.97 -37.44 14.98
N THR A 134 -22.28 -36.33 14.74
CA THR A 134 -20.83 -36.25 14.61
C THR A 134 -20.26 -35.35 15.71
N ILE A 135 -19.22 -35.84 16.39
CA ILE A 135 -18.46 -35.13 17.43
C ILE A 135 -17.10 -34.75 16.84
N ILE A 136 -16.82 -33.45 16.74
CA ILE A 136 -15.60 -32.90 16.14
C ILE A 136 -14.85 -32.09 17.21
N PRO A 137 -13.68 -32.53 17.69
CA PRO A 137 -12.84 -31.71 18.56
C PRO A 137 -12.36 -30.48 17.80
N VAL A 138 -12.26 -29.33 18.49
CA VAL A 138 -11.72 -28.10 17.91
C VAL A 138 -10.33 -27.85 18.49
N GLN A 139 -9.31 -28.14 17.69
CA GLN A 139 -7.92 -27.80 17.96
C GLN A 139 -7.39 -26.91 16.84
N PHE A 140 -6.40 -26.08 17.12
CA PHE A 140 -5.81 -25.21 16.11
C PHE A 140 -4.31 -25.40 15.94
N THR A 141 -3.87 -25.41 14.68
CA THR A 141 -2.48 -25.37 14.27
C THR A 141 -2.28 -24.22 13.31
N MET A 142 -1.28 -23.38 13.55
CA MET A 142 -0.79 -22.43 12.57
C MET A 142 0.09 -23.16 11.56
N GLN A 143 -0.27 -23.09 10.27
CA GLN A 143 0.43 -23.76 9.18
C GLN A 143 1.04 -22.72 8.24
N GLY A 144 2.37 -22.70 8.14
CA GLY A 144 3.12 -21.87 7.21
C GLY A 144 3.25 -22.51 5.83
N GLU A 145 3.34 -21.66 4.79
CA GLU A 145 3.74 -22.09 3.44
C GLU A 145 5.22 -22.49 3.39
N ASN A 146 6.03 -21.87 4.25
CA ASN A 146 7.43 -22.19 4.48
C ASN A 146 7.66 -22.49 5.96
N ALA A 147 8.89 -22.82 6.34
CA ALA A 147 9.28 -23.00 7.73
C ALA A 147 8.92 -21.76 8.58
N LEU A 148 8.16 -21.99 9.66
CA LEU A 148 7.81 -21.00 10.66
C LEU A 148 8.81 -20.96 11.82
N THR A 149 9.61 -22.01 12.02
CA THR A 149 10.60 -22.11 13.10
C THR A 149 12.02 -22.28 12.58
N THR A 150 13.01 -21.99 13.41
CA THR A 150 14.44 -22.14 13.10
C THR A 150 14.86 -23.58 12.81
N GLU A 151 14.12 -24.56 13.33
CA GLU A 151 14.33 -25.99 13.13
C GLU A 151 13.72 -26.49 11.81
N GLY A 152 13.04 -25.62 11.07
CA GLY A 152 12.43 -25.96 9.78
C GLY A 152 10.98 -26.43 9.87
N SER A 153 10.34 -26.39 11.04
CA SER A 153 8.93 -26.77 11.16
C SER A 153 8.03 -25.80 10.39
N THR A 154 7.09 -26.34 9.61
CA THR A 154 6.05 -25.55 8.94
C THR A 154 4.79 -25.39 9.81
N THR A 155 4.74 -26.03 10.97
CA THR A 155 3.58 -26.00 11.87
C THR A 155 3.95 -25.44 13.25
N VAL A 156 2.99 -24.74 13.84
CA VAL A 156 3.02 -24.30 15.24
C VAL A 156 1.67 -24.65 15.88
N GLY A 157 1.68 -25.59 16.82
CA GLY A 157 0.48 -25.98 17.55
C GLY A 157 0.04 -24.89 18.53
N LEU A 158 -1.27 -24.66 18.63
CA LEU A 158 -1.88 -23.80 19.65
C LEU A 158 -2.46 -24.68 20.77
N SER A 159 -1.58 -25.37 21.48
CA SER A 159 -1.90 -26.44 22.45
C SER A 159 -2.51 -25.95 23.76
N LYS A 160 -2.26 -24.69 24.15
CA LYS A 160 -2.81 -24.14 25.39
C LYS A 160 -4.23 -23.66 25.15
N VAL A 161 -5.20 -24.38 25.70
CA VAL A 161 -6.62 -24.05 25.60
C VAL A 161 -7.16 -23.59 26.95
N THR A 162 -7.76 -22.40 26.99
CA THR A 162 -8.47 -21.90 28.17
C THR A 162 -9.92 -21.61 27.84
N TYR A 163 -10.79 -21.72 28.84
CA TYR A 163 -12.18 -21.35 28.72
C TYR A 163 -12.57 -20.41 29.86
N ASP A 164 -12.83 -19.15 29.51
CA ASP A 164 -13.40 -18.19 30.45
C ASP A 164 -14.91 -18.42 30.54
N ARG A 165 -15.34 -18.98 31.66
CA ARG A 165 -16.74 -19.28 31.91
C ARG A 165 -17.60 -18.02 32.06
N LEU A 166 -17.05 -16.91 32.57
CA LEU A 166 -17.85 -15.69 32.73
C LEU A 166 -18.23 -15.06 31.38
N THR A 167 -17.30 -15.05 30.44
CA THR A 167 -17.48 -14.44 29.12
C THR A 167 -17.82 -15.45 28.02
N HIS A 168 -17.79 -16.75 28.34
CA HIS A 168 -17.94 -17.87 27.41
C HIS A 168 -17.02 -17.78 26.19
N VAL A 169 -15.74 -17.48 26.46
CA VAL A 169 -14.69 -17.37 25.45
C VAL A 169 -13.67 -18.48 25.61
N VAL A 170 -13.50 -19.29 24.57
CA VAL A 170 -12.41 -20.26 24.45
C VAL A 170 -11.23 -19.59 23.79
N THR A 171 -10.01 -19.79 24.28
CA THR A 171 -8.78 -19.27 23.68
C THR A 171 -7.78 -20.40 23.48
N TRP A 172 -7.24 -20.53 22.27
CA TRP A 172 -6.08 -21.36 21.94
C TRP A 172 -4.87 -20.44 21.78
N SER A 173 -3.75 -20.80 22.40
CA SER A 173 -2.49 -20.10 22.22
C SER A 173 -1.33 -21.05 22.03
N ASN A 174 -0.22 -20.55 21.49
CA ASN A 174 1.07 -21.19 21.74
C ASN A 174 1.33 -21.22 23.27
N GLU A 175 2.17 -22.14 23.74
CA GLU A 175 2.53 -22.34 25.16
C GLU A 175 2.81 -21.00 25.91
N ASP A 176 2.87 -21.01 27.24
CA ASP A 176 2.90 -19.83 28.16
C ASP A 176 3.93 -18.70 27.88
N SER A 177 4.75 -18.81 26.83
CA SER A 177 5.71 -17.79 26.39
C SER A 177 5.59 -17.49 24.89
N THR A 178 6.16 -16.36 24.47
CA THR A 178 6.35 -16.08 23.06
C THR A 178 7.19 -17.18 22.40
N GLN A 179 6.84 -17.56 21.18
CA GLN A 179 7.65 -18.45 20.35
C GLN A 179 8.41 -17.63 19.30
N GLN A 180 9.65 -18.02 19.02
CA GLN A 180 10.39 -17.43 17.92
C GLN A 180 9.81 -17.93 16.60
N LEU A 181 9.22 -17.04 15.82
CA LEU A 181 8.70 -17.34 14.49
C LEU A 181 9.50 -16.62 13.40
N LEU A 182 9.67 -17.29 12.27
CA LEU A 182 10.30 -16.79 11.04
C LEU A 182 9.24 -16.17 10.13
N PRO A 183 9.55 -15.06 9.42
CA PRO A 183 8.56 -14.37 8.59
C PRO A 183 8.00 -15.27 7.49
N GLY A 184 6.71 -15.15 7.22
CA GLY A 184 6.06 -15.98 6.21
C GLY A 184 4.56 -15.78 6.08
N ARG A 185 3.99 -16.57 5.16
CA ARG A 185 2.55 -16.71 4.95
C ARG A 185 2.02 -17.94 5.67
N TYR A 186 0.82 -17.84 6.23
CA TYR A 186 0.24 -18.91 7.02
C TYR A 186 -1.29 -18.89 6.99
N VAL A 187 -1.85 -20.00 7.45
CA VAL A 187 -3.28 -20.19 7.74
C VAL A 187 -3.43 -20.79 9.13
N PHE A 188 -4.64 -20.75 9.68
CA PHE A 188 -5.00 -21.52 10.87
C PHE A 188 -5.82 -22.73 10.45
N ASN A 189 -5.28 -23.92 10.67
CA ASN A 189 -5.99 -25.16 10.47
C ASN A 189 -6.71 -25.53 11.76
N MET A 190 -8.01 -25.76 11.65
CA MET A 190 -8.76 -26.52 12.63
C MET A 190 -8.41 -28.00 12.43
N ASN A 191 -7.93 -28.66 13.47
CA ASN A 191 -7.39 -30.02 13.41
C ASN A 191 -6.26 -30.15 12.37
N ASP A 192 -6.39 -31.05 11.40
CA ASP A 192 -5.42 -31.28 10.32
C ASP A 192 -5.63 -30.36 9.10
N GLY A 193 -6.67 -29.52 9.11
CA GLY A 193 -7.04 -28.67 7.98
C GLY A 193 -7.73 -29.40 6.83
N ALA A 194 -8.00 -30.70 6.95
CA ALA A 194 -8.73 -31.45 5.95
C ALA A 194 -10.25 -31.17 6.07
N PRO A 195 -10.96 -30.91 4.96
CA PRO A 195 -12.41 -30.77 5.00
C PRO A 195 -13.07 -32.08 5.47
N LEU A 196 -14.07 -31.97 6.32
CA LEU A 196 -14.89 -33.11 6.74
C LEU A 196 -16.19 -33.12 5.94
N TYR A 197 -16.44 -34.23 5.24
CA TYR A 197 -17.66 -34.45 4.48
C TYR A 197 -18.64 -35.28 5.31
N LEU A 198 -19.81 -34.71 5.55
CA LEU A 198 -20.89 -35.34 6.31
C LEU A 198 -22.05 -35.64 5.36
N ARG A 199 -22.69 -36.80 5.50
CA ARG A 199 -23.85 -37.14 4.68
C ARG A 199 -25.03 -36.29 5.12
N ASP A 200 -25.56 -35.50 4.18
CA ASP A 200 -26.80 -34.76 4.39
C ASP A 200 -28.00 -35.62 3.99
N SER A 201 -27.93 -36.24 2.80
CA SER A 201 -28.91 -37.17 2.26
C SER A 201 -28.22 -38.39 1.60
N GLU A 202 -28.97 -39.22 0.88
CA GLU A 202 -28.39 -40.33 0.10
C GLU A 202 -27.48 -39.84 -1.05
N SER A 203 -27.67 -38.60 -1.53
CA SER A 203 -26.94 -38.04 -2.68
C SER A 203 -26.14 -36.77 -2.38
N GLU A 204 -26.32 -36.15 -1.23
CA GLU A 204 -25.72 -34.85 -0.88
C GLU A 204 -24.83 -34.95 0.35
N GLN A 205 -23.77 -34.13 0.36
CA GLN A 205 -22.82 -34.02 1.47
C GLN A 205 -22.71 -32.57 1.93
N ASP A 206 -22.71 -32.38 3.24
CA ASP A 206 -22.33 -31.12 3.88
C ASP A 206 -20.81 -31.10 4.12
N THR A 207 -20.21 -29.93 4.00
CA THR A 207 -18.74 -29.76 4.16
C THR A 207 -18.44 -28.86 5.34
N VAL A 208 -17.70 -29.39 6.32
CA VAL A 208 -17.21 -28.60 7.45
C VAL A 208 -15.82 -28.07 7.11
N SER A 209 -15.71 -26.75 6.88
CA SER A 209 -14.44 -26.09 6.61
C SER A 209 -13.48 -26.18 7.80
N ALA A 210 -12.21 -26.45 7.49
CA ALA A 210 -11.16 -26.65 8.48
C ALA A 210 -9.99 -25.65 8.35
N VAL A 211 -10.07 -24.67 7.45
CA VAL A 211 -9.01 -23.68 7.21
C VAL A 211 -9.55 -22.28 7.42
N TYR A 212 -8.81 -21.47 8.19
CA TYR A 212 -9.17 -20.10 8.53
C TYR A 212 -8.04 -19.13 8.17
N THR A 213 -8.42 -17.98 7.61
CA THR A 213 -7.56 -16.85 7.24
C THR A 213 -8.13 -15.54 7.80
N GLY A 214 -7.52 -14.39 7.49
CA GLY A 214 -8.10 -13.08 7.78
C GLY A 214 -9.00 -12.58 6.65
N THR A 215 -9.73 -11.49 6.90
CA THR A 215 -10.79 -10.98 6.01
C THR A 215 -10.30 -10.06 4.89
N ALA A 216 -9.01 -9.75 4.81
CA ALA A 216 -8.50 -8.83 3.80
C ALA A 216 -8.52 -9.45 2.40
N LEU A 217 -8.87 -8.65 1.39
CA LEU A 217 -8.97 -9.08 -0.01
C LEU A 217 -7.61 -9.30 -0.70
N ALA A 218 -6.53 -8.81 -0.08
CA ALA A 218 -5.17 -8.95 -0.61
C ALA A 218 -4.22 -9.43 0.48
N GLU A 219 -3.32 -10.36 0.11
CA GLU A 219 -2.32 -10.93 1.03
C GLU A 219 -1.47 -9.85 1.70
N ARG A 220 -1.14 -8.78 0.97
CA ARG A 220 -0.29 -7.70 1.48
C ARG A 220 -0.91 -6.90 2.64
N THR A 221 -2.22 -6.98 2.81
CA THR A 221 -2.99 -6.34 3.89
C THR A 221 -3.53 -7.35 4.90
N ASN A 222 -3.42 -8.65 4.63
CA ASN A 222 -3.94 -9.70 5.50
C ASN A 222 -2.94 -10.04 6.62
N GLN A 223 -2.80 -9.17 7.61
CA GLN A 223 -1.82 -9.28 8.69
C GLN A 223 -2.47 -9.04 10.05
N LEU A 224 -2.26 -9.97 10.98
CA LEU A 224 -2.70 -9.83 12.37
C LEU A 224 -1.83 -8.82 13.15
N THR A 225 -2.45 -8.23 14.16
CA THR A 225 -1.83 -7.31 15.14
C THR A 225 -1.96 -7.84 16.55
N ALA A 226 -1.52 -7.07 17.56
CA ALA A 226 -1.76 -7.39 18.96
C ALA A 226 -3.25 -7.35 19.35
N ASP A 227 -4.08 -6.65 18.58
CA ASP A 227 -5.52 -6.63 18.71
C ASP A 227 -6.18 -7.82 18.00
N TYR A 228 -7.31 -8.28 18.55
CA TYR A 228 -8.10 -9.34 17.95
C TYR A 228 -8.78 -8.87 16.68
N GLN A 229 -8.67 -9.69 15.64
CA GLN A 229 -9.26 -9.45 14.33
C GLN A 229 -10.09 -10.68 13.89
N PRO A 230 -11.20 -10.49 13.17
CA PRO A 230 -12.02 -11.61 12.70
C PRO A 230 -11.27 -12.57 11.77
N LEU A 231 -11.51 -13.86 11.94
CA LEU A 231 -11.12 -14.90 10.99
C LEU A 231 -12.29 -15.25 10.06
N THR A 232 -11.96 -15.78 8.87
CA THR A 232 -12.93 -16.30 7.91
C THR A 232 -12.44 -17.61 7.31
N ASN A 233 -13.37 -18.49 6.96
CA ASN A 233 -13.14 -19.74 6.22
C ASN A 233 -13.64 -19.64 4.76
N GLN A 234 -13.92 -18.43 4.28
CA GLN A 234 -14.43 -18.13 2.93
C GLN A 234 -13.37 -17.47 2.03
N SER A 235 -12.12 -17.36 2.50
CA SER A 235 -11.04 -16.68 1.79
C SER A 235 -9.80 -17.56 1.72
N ASP A 236 -9.26 -17.70 0.51
CA ASP A 236 -7.97 -18.36 0.25
C ASP A 236 -6.77 -17.42 0.43
N VAL A 237 -7.02 -16.14 0.80
CA VAL A 237 -5.96 -15.13 0.99
C VAL A 237 -5.25 -15.42 2.31
N LYS A 238 -4.03 -15.94 2.25
CA LYS A 238 -3.24 -16.30 3.45
C LYS A 238 -2.91 -15.08 4.30
N LEU A 239 -2.81 -15.29 5.61
CA LEU A 239 -2.26 -14.32 6.53
C LEU A 239 -0.74 -14.20 6.33
N LYS A 240 -0.15 -13.05 6.65
CA LYS A 240 1.30 -12.86 6.63
C LYS A 240 1.82 -12.19 7.91
N PHE A 241 3.09 -12.41 8.24
CA PHE A 241 3.80 -11.62 9.25
C PHE A 241 5.24 -11.31 8.82
N PRO A 242 5.70 -10.06 9.04
CA PRO A 242 6.79 -9.48 8.27
C PRO A 242 8.20 -9.80 8.74
N LEU A 243 8.35 -10.14 10.01
CA LEU A 243 9.64 -10.10 10.68
C LEU A 243 9.82 -11.32 11.55
N LYS A 244 11.07 -11.78 11.66
CA LYS A 244 11.47 -12.74 12.69
C LYS A 244 11.25 -12.10 14.05
N GLY A 245 10.68 -12.83 14.99
CA GLY A 245 10.35 -12.25 16.28
C GLY A 245 9.84 -13.26 17.29
N GLN A 246 9.68 -12.78 18.51
CA GLN A 246 9.03 -13.51 19.59
C GLN A 246 7.54 -13.15 19.57
N TYR A 247 6.70 -14.11 19.21
CA TYR A 247 5.27 -13.89 19.02
C TYR A 247 4.41 -14.75 19.94
N SER A 248 3.31 -14.16 20.41
CA SER A 248 2.21 -14.85 21.06
C SER A 248 1.04 -14.88 20.09
N VAL A 249 0.70 -16.08 19.63
CA VAL A 249 -0.38 -16.29 18.66
C VAL A 249 -1.58 -16.80 19.42
N GLN A 250 -2.73 -16.15 19.26
CA GLN A 250 -3.95 -16.55 19.93
C GLN A 250 -5.12 -16.57 18.97
N ILE A 251 -5.94 -17.60 19.06
CA ILE A 251 -7.27 -17.66 18.47
C ILE A 251 -8.24 -17.70 19.64
N LYS A 252 -9.32 -16.93 19.55
CA LYS A 252 -10.44 -17.05 20.47
C LYS A 252 -11.73 -17.35 19.72
N TYR A 253 -12.62 -18.05 20.40
CA TYR A 253 -13.97 -18.34 19.98
C TYR A 253 -14.93 -17.87 21.06
N SER A 254 -15.89 -17.03 20.70
CA SER A 254 -16.98 -16.63 21.59
C SER A 254 -18.20 -17.51 21.34
N VAL A 255 -18.60 -18.32 22.32
CA VAL A 255 -19.78 -19.21 22.24
C VAL A 255 -21.06 -18.39 22.02
N LEU A 256 -21.13 -17.18 22.60
CA LEU A 256 -22.30 -16.30 22.50
C LEU A 256 -22.47 -15.69 21.11
N THR A 257 -21.38 -15.37 20.41
CA THR A 257 -21.43 -14.71 19.09
C THR A 257 -21.13 -15.64 17.91
N ASP A 258 -20.64 -16.85 18.18
CA ASP A 258 -20.22 -17.85 17.20
C ASP A 258 -19.15 -17.31 16.21
N LYS A 259 -18.19 -16.55 16.73
CA LYS A 259 -17.12 -15.92 15.93
C LYS A 259 -15.74 -16.36 16.38
N PHE A 260 -14.90 -16.68 15.40
CA PHE A 260 -13.46 -16.81 15.59
C PHE A 260 -12.77 -15.46 15.35
N GLU A 261 -11.89 -15.10 16.27
CA GLU A 261 -11.00 -13.96 16.12
C GLU A 261 -9.58 -14.40 16.47
N ALA A 262 -8.57 -13.80 15.85
CA ALA A 262 -7.18 -14.08 16.16
C ALA A 262 -6.38 -12.81 16.39
N ARG A 263 -5.27 -12.96 17.12
CA ARG A 263 -4.27 -11.92 17.29
C ARG A 263 -2.87 -12.52 17.26
N MET A 264 -1.92 -11.68 16.91
CA MET A 264 -0.48 -11.95 16.97
C MET A 264 0.18 -10.86 17.80
N GLY A 265 0.32 -11.11 19.10
CA GLY A 265 1.05 -10.26 20.03
C GLY A 265 2.55 -10.49 19.94
N GLY A 266 3.34 -9.56 20.50
CA GLY A 266 4.79 -9.55 20.36
C GLY A 266 5.26 -8.57 19.28
N LYS A 267 6.57 -8.52 19.05
CA LYS A 267 7.16 -7.62 18.06
C LYS A 267 8.28 -8.34 17.31
N GLY A 268 8.22 -8.25 15.98
CA GLY A 268 9.33 -8.60 15.11
C GLY A 268 10.54 -7.70 15.35
N VAL A 269 11.73 -8.26 15.21
CA VAL A 269 12.98 -7.52 15.29
C VAL A 269 13.55 -7.42 13.88
N GLU A 270 13.85 -6.20 13.46
CA GLU A 270 14.54 -5.96 12.20
C GLU A 270 15.94 -6.57 12.28
N VAL A 271 16.32 -7.32 11.24
CA VAL A 271 17.68 -7.83 11.13
C VAL A 271 18.63 -6.65 10.90
N THR A 272 19.83 -6.70 11.49
CA THR A 272 20.86 -5.66 11.36
C THR A 272 22.24 -6.28 11.14
N GLY A 273 23.17 -5.52 10.57
CA GLY A 273 24.58 -5.94 10.40
C GLY A 273 24.89 -6.56 9.03
N PHE A 274 23.93 -6.50 8.10
CA PHE A 274 24.17 -6.79 6.69
C PHE A 274 24.58 -5.53 5.93
N PRO A 275 25.10 -5.66 4.70
CA PRO A 275 25.41 -4.52 3.84
C PRO A 275 24.20 -3.62 3.59
N ASP A 276 24.48 -2.33 3.41
CA ASP A 276 23.47 -1.31 3.06
C ASP A 276 23.13 -1.32 1.57
N ASP A 277 24.07 -1.76 0.73
CA ASP A 277 23.98 -1.79 -0.71
C ASP A 277 24.19 -3.21 -1.26
N LEU A 278 23.48 -3.49 -2.36
CA LEU A 278 23.69 -4.68 -3.17
C LEU A 278 23.57 -4.30 -4.65
N TYR A 279 24.53 -4.78 -5.45
CA TYR A 279 24.62 -4.49 -6.88
C TYR A 279 24.49 -5.78 -7.68
N MET A 280 23.83 -5.69 -8.84
CA MET A 280 23.74 -6.77 -9.83
C MET A 280 24.64 -6.47 -11.03
N GLY A 281 25.45 -7.47 -11.38
CA GLY A 281 26.33 -7.50 -12.54
C GLY A 281 26.23 -8.85 -13.27
N GLY A 282 27.22 -9.17 -14.10
CA GLY A 282 27.21 -10.35 -14.96
C GLY A 282 26.91 -10.00 -16.42
N SER A 283 26.90 -10.99 -17.31
CA SER A 283 26.79 -10.73 -18.76
C SER A 283 25.46 -10.08 -19.18
N ASN A 284 24.43 -10.14 -18.33
CA ASN A 284 23.16 -9.45 -18.55
C ASN A 284 23.24 -7.92 -18.38
N PHE A 285 24.19 -7.43 -17.58
CA PHE A 285 24.31 -6.00 -17.25
C PHE A 285 25.61 -5.40 -17.80
N GLY A 286 26.69 -6.17 -17.83
CA GLY A 286 27.99 -5.74 -18.32
C GLY A 286 29.08 -5.86 -17.26
N ALA A 287 30.27 -5.34 -17.59
CA ALA A 287 31.41 -5.38 -16.68
C ALA A 287 31.17 -4.54 -15.42
N TRP A 288 31.74 -4.98 -14.30
CA TRP A 288 31.74 -4.23 -13.04
C TRP A 288 32.34 -2.82 -13.21
N ASN A 289 31.97 -1.90 -12.32
CA ASN A 289 32.32 -0.46 -12.40
C ASN A 289 31.81 0.30 -13.64
N THR A 290 30.91 -0.27 -14.44
CA THR A 290 30.27 0.46 -15.55
C THR A 290 28.96 1.14 -15.14
N ALA A 291 28.42 1.99 -16.02
CA ALA A 291 27.12 2.63 -15.82
C ALA A 291 25.94 1.64 -15.85
N ASN A 292 26.14 0.42 -16.36
CA ASN A 292 25.09 -0.56 -16.54
C ASN A 292 24.88 -1.47 -15.31
N ILE A 293 25.79 -1.43 -14.33
CA ILE A 293 25.62 -2.16 -13.07
C ILE A 293 24.41 -1.62 -12.32
N VAL A 294 23.54 -2.52 -11.89
CA VAL A 294 22.24 -2.16 -11.31
C VAL A 294 22.31 -2.24 -9.79
N GLN A 295 22.05 -1.13 -9.09
CA GLN A 295 21.85 -1.14 -7.65
C GLN A 295 20.44 -1.66 -7.33
N MET A 296 20.34 -2.61 -6.41
CA MET A 296 19.08 -3.11 -5.87
C MET A 296 18.60 -2.20 -4.74
N ALA A 297 17.29 -2.05 -4.61
CA ALA A 297 16.70 -1.22 -3.57
C ALA A 297 16.54 -2.03 -2.27
N PRO A 298 16.94 -1.50 -1.11
CA PRO A 298 16.71 -2.17 0.16
C PRO A 298 15.21 -2.23 0.49
N VAL A 299 14.78 -3.30 1.15
CA VAL A 299 13.39 -3.54 1.55
C VAL A 299 13.24 -3.26 3.05
N GLY A 300 12.54 -2.19 3.42
CA GLY A 300 12.22 -1.87 4.80
C GLY A 300 13.25 -1.00 5.50
N ALA A 301 14.36 -1.60 5.92
CA ALA A 301 15.39 -0.93 6.70
C ALA A 301 16.77 -1.09 6.07
N VAL A 302 17.64 -0.11 6.29
CA VAL A 302 19.04 -0.16 5.87
C VAL A 302 19.78 -1.16 6.76
N GLY A 303 20.72 -1.91 6.16
CA GLY A 303 21.56 -2.88 6.88
C GLY A 303 20.85 -4.18 7.29
N ASN A 304 19.65 -4.44 6.77
CA ASN A 304 18.89 -5.67 7.05
C ASN A 304 19.17 -6.82 6.07
N GLY A 305 19.86 -6.54 4.97
CA GLY A 305 20.26 -7.56 3.98
C GLY A 305 19.16 -7.99 3.02
N GLU A 306 18.06 -7.23 2.91
CA GLU A 306 16.96 -7.54 1.99
C GLU A 306 16.86 -6.51 0.87
N PHE A 307 16.84 -7.00 -0.37
CA PHE A 307 16.93 -6.17 -1.57
C PHE A 307 15.99 -6.64 -2.66
N TRP A 308 15.54 -5.71 -3.50
CA TRP A 308 14.72 -6.02 -4.66
C TRP A 308 15.01 -5.15 -5.88
N ARG A 309 14.62 -5.64 -7.06
CA ARG A 309 14.66 -4.88 -8.31
C ARG A 309 13.75 -5.51 -9.37
N LEU A 310 13.13 -4.69 -10.22
CA LEU A 310 12.56 -5.16 -11.50
C LEU A 310 13.63 -5.03 -12.60
N CYS A 311 13.93 -6.12 -13.29
CA CYS A 311 14.96 -6.17 -14.33
C CYS A 311 14.52 -7.02 -15.52
N TYR A 312 14.84 -6.57 -16.73
CA TYR A 312 14.76 -7.44 -17.90
C TYR A 312 16.00 -8.33 -17.94
N LEU A 313 15.78 -9.64 -18.03
CA LEU A 313 16.83 -10.65 -18.09
C LEU A 313 16.73 -11.40 -19.42
N GLN A 314 17.88 -11.71 -20.03
CA GLN A 314 17.95 -12.50 -21.26
C GLN A 314 18.28 -13.96 -20.93
N ALA A 315 17.65 -14.88 -21.66
CA ALA A 315 17.91 -16.31 -21.51
C ALA A 315 19.40 -16.64 -21.70
N GLY A 316 19.95 -17.42 -20.76
CA GLY A 316 21.35 -17.86 -20.77
C GLY A 316 22.40 -16.81 -20.37
N GLN A 317 22.02 -15.53 -20.16
CA GLN A 317 22.94 -14.53 -19.62
C GLN A 317 23.08 -14.66 -18.10
N THR A 318 24.27 -14.33 -17.59
CA THR A 318 24.61 -14.49 -16.18
C THR A 318 24.23 -13.26 -15.38
N VAL A 319 23.78 -13.52 -14.16
CA VAL A 319 23.52 -12.53 -13.11
C VAL A 319 24.38 -12.88 -11.90
N GLU A 320 25.04 -11.87 -11.35
CA GLU A 320 25.88 -11.97 -10.16
C GLU A 320 25.59 -10.79 -9.23
N TRP A 321 25.88 -10.95 -7.95
CA TRP A 321 25.65 -9.93 -6.92
C TRP A 321 26.93 -9.58 -6.22
N ALA A 322 27.10 -8.32 -5.84
CA ALA A 322 28.22 -7.85 -5.04
C ALA A 322 27.78 -6.74 -4.08
N MET A 323 28.47 -6.64 -2.94
CA MET A 323 28.22 -5.59 -1.94
C MET A 323 28.82 -4.24 -2.34
N ALA A 324 29.64 -4.22 -3.39
CA ALA A 324 30.25 -3.02 -3.95
C ALA A 324 30.10 -3.02 -5.47
N LYS A 325 30.00 -1.81 -6.05
CA LYS A 325 29.81 -1.60 -7.49
C LYS A 325 30.96 -2.14 -8.36
N ASP A 326 32.13 -2.34 -7.75
CA ASP A 326 33.33 -2.88 -8.38
C ASP A 326 33.34 -4.40 -8.51
N GLY A 327 32.32 -5.09 -8.00
CA GLY A 327 32.24 -6.55 -8.03
C GLY A 327 33.06 -7.23 -6.94
N SER A 328 33.61 -6.47 -5.98
CA SER A 328 34.30 -7.05 -4.83
C SER A 328 33.36 -8.02 -4.08
N GLN A 329 33.88 -9.21 -3.78
CA GLN A 329 33.15 -10.30 -3.13
C GLN A 329 31.89 -10.74 -3.91
N ALA A 330 31.94 -10.69 -5.25
CA ALA A 330 30.85 -11.15 -6.07
C ALA A 330 30.48 -12.62 -5.80
N PHE A 331 29.18 -12.90 -5.74
CA PHE A 331 28.61 -14.22 -5.58
C PHE A 331 27.49 -14.43 -6.61
N SER A 332 27.18 -15.70 -6.90
CA SER A 332 26.20 -16.06 -7.93
C SER A 332 25.10 -17.00 -7.43
N SER A 333 25.19 -17.40 -6.17
CA SER A 333 24.20 -18.26 -5.52
C SER A 333 24.18 -18.04 -4.01
N LEU A 334 23.04 -18.37 -3.41
CA LEU A 334 22.87 -18.55 -1.98
C LEU A 334 22.30 -19.96 -1.72
N GLN A 335 22.05 -20.29 -0.46
CA GLN A 335 21.55 -21.62 -0.06
C GLN A 335 20.22 -21.96 -0.73
N THR A 336 19.33 -20.97 -0.85
CA THR A 336 18.01 -21.14 -1.48
C THR A 336 17.98 -20.33 -2.77
N MET A 337 17.67 -21.01 -3.87
CA MET A 337 17.56 -20.44 -5.22
C MET A 337 16.17 -20.77 -5.76
N GLN A 338 15.35 -19.75 -6.03
CA GLN A 338 13.96 -19.92 -6.50
C GLN A 338 13.77 -19.25 -7.86
N GLY A 339 13.15 -19.96 -8.82
CA GLY A 339 12.85 -19.41 -10.15
C GLY A 339 14.09 -19.08 -11.01
N VAL A 340 15.27 -19.51 -10.59
CA VAL A 340 16.58 -19.22 -11.20
C VAL A 340 17.30 -20.52 -11.53
N THR A 341 18.04 -20.53 -12.64
CA THR A 341 18.86 -21.69 -13.06
C THR A 341 20.32 -21.39 -12.79
N VAL A 342 21.08 -22.39 -12.34
CA VAL A 342 22.53 -22.27 -12.17
C VAL A 342 23.21 -23.00 -13.33
N ASN A 343 24.06 -22.30 -14.08
CA ASN A 343 24.78 -22.89 -15.21
C ASN A 343 25.95 -23.78 -14.76
N SER A 344 26.67 -24.37 -15.71
CA SER A 344 27.83 -25.26 -15.44
C SER A 344 28.96 -24.60 -14.64
N ASP A 345 29.07 -23.27 -14.70
CA ASP A 345 30.09 -22.47 -14.02
C ASP A 345 29.63 -21.97 -12.65
N GLY A 346 28.46 -22.44 -12.18
CA GLY A 346 27.89 -22.00 -10.89
C GLY A 346 27.25 -20.61 -10.93
N LYS A 347 26.99 -20.05 -12.11
CA LYS A 347 26.41 -18.70 -12.27
C LYS A 347 24.89 -18.74 -12.42
N ALA A 348 24.20 -17.78 -11.79
CA ALA A 348 22.75 -17.63 -11.93
C ALA A 348 22.38 -17.15 -13.35
N THR A 349 21.34 -17.74 -13.92
CA THR A 349 20.82 -17.50 -15.27
C THR A 349 19.29 -17.71 -15.30
N VAL A 350 18.64 -17.26 -16.37
CA VAL A 350 17.23 -17.58 -16.66
C VAL A 350 17.09 -18.38 -17.95
N ASN A 351 16.06 -19.20 -18.04
CA ASN A 351 15.76 -19.99 -19.25
C ASN A 351 14.90 -19.23 -20.26
N THR A 352 14.26 -18.14 -19.85
CA THR A 352 13.35 -17.37 -20.68
C THR A 352 13.69 -15.89 -20.55
N SER A 353 13.79 -15.20 -21.68
CA SER A 353 13.98 -13.75 -21.65
C SER A 353 12.67 -13.08 -21.20
N GLY A 354 12.76 -12.09 -20.31
CA GLY A 354 11.58 -11.43 -19.79
C GLY A 354 11.87 -10.46 -18.66
N LEU A 355 10.84 -9.74 -18.23
CA LEU A 355 10.89 -8.94 -17.00
C LEU A 355 10.75 -9.87 -15.79
N TYR A 356 11.66 -9.71 -14.83
CA TYR A 356 11.66 -10.44 -13.56
C TYR A 356 11.65 -9.46 -12.40
N LEU A 357 10.98 -9.87 -11.32
CA LEU A 357 11.24 -9.33 -10.00
C LEU A 357 12.34 -10.16 -9.36
N VAL A 358 13.50 -9.56 -9.14
CA VAL A 358 14.63 -10.19 -8.45
C VAL A 358 14.59 -9.77 -6.99
N TYR A 359 14.51 -10.74 -6.09
CA TYR A 359 14.50 -10.57 -4.64
C TYR A 359 15.70 -11.28 -4.02
N VAL A 360 16.44 -10.60 -3.15
CA VAL A 360 17.58 -11.16 -2.43
C VAL A 360 17.40 -10.92 -0.94
N ASN A 361 17.59 -11.98 -0.14
CA ASN A 361 17.62 -11.90 1.31
C ASN A 361 18.87 -12.62 1.82
N LEU A 362 19.83 -11.84 2.31
CA LEU A 362 21.13 -12.33 2.76
C LEU A 362 21.05 -13.09 4.10
N ASP A 363 20.13 -12.68 4.99
CA ASP A 363 19.89 -13.36 6.28
C ASP A 363 19.34 -14.77 6.07
N ARG A 364 18.32 -14.90 5.23
CA ARG A 364 17.69 -16.17 4.85
C ARG A 364 18.48 -16.95 3.81
N LYS A 365 19.59 -16.40 3.30
CA LYS A 365 20.41 -16.98 2.22
C LYS A 365 19.55 -17.37 1.01
N LEU A 366 18.73 -16.43 0.52
CA LEU A 366 17.73 -16.64 -0.52
C LEU A 366 17.94 -15.69 -1.70
N ILE A 367 17.87 -16.24 -2.91
CA ILE A 367 17.68 -15.50 -4.16
C ILE A 367 16.42 -16.03 -4.84
N ALA A 368 15.51 -15.14 -5.23
CA ALA A 368 14.27 -15.47 -5.91
C ALA A 368 14.05 -14.61 -7.16
N PHE A 369 13.69 -15.28 -8.27
CA PHE A 369 13.34 -14.67 -9.54
C PHE A 369 11.86 -14.95 -9.77
N GLU A 370 11.04 -13.92 -9.65
CA GLU A 370 9.58 -14.03 -9.68
C GLU A 370 9.01 -13.37 -10.94
N THR A 371 7.89 -13.90 -11.44
CA THR A 371 7.08 -13.19 -12.41
C THR A 371 6.60 -11.87 -11.77
N PRO A 372 6.86 -10.71 -12.40
CA PRO A 372 6.52 -9.41 -11.83
C PRO A 372 5.02 -9.28 -11.54
N LYS A 373 4.70 -8.98 -10.28
CA LYS A 373 3.38 -8.51 -9.87
C LYS A 373 3.51 -7.05 -9.49
N VAL A 374 3.00 -6.16 -10.34
CA VAL A 374 3.12 -4.71 -10.20
C VAL A 374 1.73 -4.09 -10.16
N TYR A 375 1.56 -3.12 -9.29
CA TYR A 375 0.28 -2.45 -9.06
C TYR A 375 0.46 -0.93 -9.08
N ALA A 376 -0.63 -0.27 -9.41
CA ALA A 376 -0.77 1.17 -9.35
C ALA A 376 -1.93 1.55 -8.44
N SER A 377 -1.78 2.64 -7.69
CA SER A 377 -2.83 3.17 -6.82
C SER A 377 -2.78 4.70 -6.70
N GLY A 378 -3.78 5.28 -6.01
CA GLY A 378 -3.83 6.69 -5.65
C GLY A 378 -4.89 7.49 -6.39
N THR A 379 -4.93 8.80 -6.15
CA THR A 379 -5.99 9.68 -6.67
C THR A 379 -6.02 9.76 -8.19
N ALA A 380 -4.91 9.49 -8.89
CA ALA A 380 -4.90 9.38 -10.35
C ALA A 380 -5.76 8.21 -10.90
N LEU A 381 -6.14 7.28 -10.02
CA LEU A 381 -7.00 6.12 -10.30
C LEU A 381 -8.34 6.18 -9.56
N GLY A 382 -8.71 7.36 -9.03
CA GLY A 382 -9.90 7.52 -8.18
C GLY A 382 -9.78 6.77 -6.86
N ASP A 383 -8.57 6.73 -6.28
CA ASP A 383 -8.22 6.01 -5.04
C ASP A 383 -8.40 4.48 -5.10
N ASN A 384 -8.52 3.94 -6.31
CA ASN A 384 -8.50 2.50 -6.55
C ASN A 384 -7.08 1.98 -6.69
N GLU A 385 -6.92 0.68 -6.48
CA GLU A 385 -5.73 -0.07 -6.86
C GLU A 385 -6.05 -0.97 -8.04
N GLN A 386 -5.13 -1.05 -9.01
CA GLN A 386 -5.26 -1.97 -10.14
C GLN A 386 -3.90 -2.56 -10.54
N PRO A 387 -3.88 -3.77 -11.12
CA PRO A 387 -2.66 -4.34 -11.68
C PRO A 387 -2.14 -3.51 -12.84
N VAL A 388 -0.82 -3.38 -12.93
CA VAL A 388 -0.13 -2.75 -14.07
C VAL A 388 0.03 -3.79 -15.17
N THR A 389 -0.23 -3.39 -16.42
CA THR A 389 -0.07 -4.28 -17.57
C THR A 389 1.40 -4.53 -17.84
N VAL A 390 1.82 -5.80 -17.86
CA VAL A 390 3.17 -6.24 -18.18
C VAL A 390 3.21 -6.79 -19.61
N ASN A 391 4.06 -6.24 -20.47
CA ASN A 391 4.28 -6.71 -21.84
C ASN A 391 5.77 -6.74 -22.18
N GLY A 392 6.38 -7.93 -22.10
CA GLY A 392 7.82 -8.11 -22.25
C GLY A 392 8.58 -7.30 -21.20
N GLU A 393 9.41 -6.36 -21.64
CA GLU A 393 10.17 -5.43 -20.80
C GLU A 393 9.38 -4.17 -20.36
N ASN A 394 8.15 -4.01 -20.84
CA ASN A 394 7.36 -2.79 -20.65
C ASN A 394 6.26 -2.97 -19.60
N LEU A 395 6.05 -1.94 -18.80
CA LEU A 395 4.93 -1.78 -17.88
C LEU A 395 4.04 -0.63 -18.35
N SER A 396 2.72 -0.75 -18.21
CA SER A 396 1.81 0.35 -18.52
C SER A 396 0.54 0.39 -17.66
N VAL A 397 0.09 1.61 -17.39
CA VAL A 397 -1.16 1.90 -16.68
C VAL A 397 -1.78 3.19 -17.23
N GLU A 398 -3.09 3.20 -17.41
CA GLU A 398 -3.85 4.39 -17.80
C GLU A 398 -4.52 5.03 -16.58
N THR A 399 -4.37 6.35 -16.45
CA THR A 399 -5.00 7.12 -15.36
C THR A 399 -6.46 7.42 -15.67
N THR A 400 -7.33 7.35 -14.68
CA THR A 400 -8.76 7.67 -14.82
C THR A 400 -9.09 9.07 -14.33
N GLU A 401 -8.24 9.67 -13.50
CA GLU A 401 -8.37 11.01 -12.96
C GLU A 401 -7.03 11.77 -12.95
N THR A 402 -7.08 13.10 -12.81
CA THR A 402 -5.87 13.90 -12.57
C THR A 402 -5.53 13.81 -11.10
N GLY A 403 -4.33 13.31 -10.76
CA GLY A 403 -3.96 13.12 -9.36
C GLY A 403 -2.60 12.48 -9.16
N LYS A 404 -2.39 11.93 -7.97
CA LYS A 404 -1.17 11.25 -7.54
C LYS A 404 -1.23 9.78 -7.91
N LEU A 405 -0.21 9.30 -8.63
CA LEU A 405 0.00 7.90 -8.97
C LEU A 405 1.11 7.32 -8.10
N ASN A 406 0.82 6.20 -7.45
CA ASN A 406 1.78 5.39 -6.70
C ASN A 406 2.00 4.09 -7.45
N LEU A 407 3.26 3.65 -7.57
CA LEU A 407 3.64 2.41 -8.24
C LEU A 407 4.41 1.53 -7.27
N PHE A 408 4.10 0.24 -7.25
CA PHE A 408 4.79 -0.70 -6.37
C PHE A 408 4.76 -2.11 -6.93
N ALA A 409 5.76 -2.90 -6.55
CA ALA A 409 5.81 -4.31 -6.84
C ALA A 409 5.52 -5.13 -5.58
N THR A 410 5.15 -6.39 -5.75
CA THR A 410 4.99 -7.35 -4.66
C THR A 410 5.83 -8.59 -4.92
N SER A 411 6.50 -9.09 -3.89
CA SER A 411 7.21 -10.37 -3.91
C SER A 411 6.54 -11.35 -2.96
N ASN A 412 6.56 -12.63 -3.33
CA ASN A 412 6.17 -13.73 -2.45
C ASN A 412 7.10 -13.89 -1.23
N ASN A 413 8.31 -13.35 -1.34
CA ASN A 413 9.34 -13.41 -0.32
C ASN A 413 9.43 -12.13 0.52
N ASN A 414 8.80 -11.04 0.08
CA ASN A 414 8.69 -9.83 0.89
C ASN A 414 7.63 -10.00 1.96
N ALA A 415 8.10 -10.11 3.20
CA ALA A 415 7.20 -10.18 4.34
C ALA A 415 6.81 -8.78 4.87
N ARG A 416 7.57 -7.72 4.56
CA ARG A 416 7.44 -6.35 5.10
C ARG A 416 6.21 -5.59 4.58
N ASN A 417 6.10 -4.33 5.03
CA ASN A 417 5.13 -3.40 4.47
C ASN A 417 5.36 -3.28 2.96
N TRP A 418 4.29 -3.42 2.18
CA TRP A 418 4.34 -3.37 0.72
C TRP A 418 4.90 -2.05 0.19
N THR A 419 4.75 -0.95 0.96
CA THR A 419 5.29 0.37 0.59
C THR A 419 6.81 0.34 0.41
N THR A 420 7.51 -0.59 1.06
CA THR A 420 8.97 -0.76 0.93
C THR A 420 9.42 -1.23 -0.46
N MET A 421 8.49 -1.68 -1.30
CA MET A 421 8.70 -2.04 -2.70
C MET A 421 8.04 -1.06 -3.66
N GLN A 422 7.92 0.20 -3.26
CA GLN A 422 7.52 1.29 -4.14
C GLN A 422 8.66 1.70 -5.06
N PHE A 423 8.28 2.18 -6.24
CA PHE A 423 9.15 2.85 -7.20
C PHE A 423 8.35 3.97 -7.85
N SER A 424 9.03 4.89 -8.53
CA SER A 424 8.34 5.97 -9.24
C SER A 424 9.23 6.47 -10.38
N ILE A 425 8.88 7.60 -10.98
CA ILE A 425 9.50 8.14 -12.17
C ILE A 425 10.02 9.55 -11.84
N ARG A 426 11.27 9.82 -12.19
CA ARG A 426 11.87 11.16 -12.12
C ARG A 426 12.69 11.42 -13.37
N ASN A 427 12.49 12.58 -13.99
CA ASN A 427 13.18 12.96 -15.22
C ASN A 427 13.15 11.85 -16.29
N GLY A 428 11.97 11.26 -16.51
CA GLY A 428 11.78 10.16 -17.48
C GLY A 428 12.52 8.86 -17.15
N LYS A 429 13.05 8.69 -15.93
CA LYS A 429 13.74 7.48 -15.48
C LYS A 429 13.02 6.83 -14.31
N ILE A 430 13.08 5.51 -14.26
CA ILE A 430 12.55 4.75 -13.13
C ILE A 430 13.51 4.88 -11.95
N VAL A 431 12.97 5.19 -10.78
CA VAL A 431 13.73 5.36 -9.54
C VAL A 431 13.13 4.50 -8.44
N TYR A 432 14.01 3.89 -7.65
CA TYR A 432 13.66 3.00 -6.57
C TYR A 432 14.11 3.66 -5.26
N PRO A 433 13.20 4.25 -4.48
CA PRO A 433 13.57 5.03 -3.29
C PRO A 433 14.14 4.18 -2.14
N GLY A 434 13.90 2.86 -2.14
CA GLY A 434 14.32 1.97 -1.06
C GLY A 434 13.78 2.45 0.28
N THR A 435 14.66 2.66 1.25
CA THR A 435 14.31 3.17 2.59
C THR A 435 13.90 4.65 2.61
N SER A 436 14.12 5.40 1.53
CA SER A 436 13.69 6.80 1.40
C SER A 436 12.27 6.94 0.84
N VAL A 437 11.46 5.88 0.88
CA VAL A 437 10.11 5.85 0.28
C VAL A 437 9.20 6.95 0.84
N ASP A 438 9.24 7.22 2.14
CA ASP A 438 8.41 8.24 2.77
C ASP A 438 8.79 9.67 2.34
N ASN A 439 10.01 9.86 1.82
CA ASN A 439 10.50 11.13 1.30
C ASN A 439 10.26 11.26 -0.22
N MET A 440 9.65 10.25 -0.86
CA MET A 440 9.40 10.28 -2.28
C MET A 440 8.05 10.95 -2.57
N PRO A 441 8.04 12.10 -3.27
CA PRO A 441 6.79 12.74 -3.67
C PRO A 441 6.07 11.84 -4.67
N ALA A 442 4.75 11.73 -4.51
CA ALA A 442 3.91 10.94 -5.40
C ALA A 442 3.95 11.50 -6.82
N LEU A 443 3.81 10.65 -7.84
CA LEU A 443 3.93 11.04 -9.24
C LEU A 443 2.62 11.70 -9.71
N PRO A 444 2.57 13.02 -10.00
CA PRO A 444 1.33 13.66 -10.43
C PRO A 444 1.11 13.42 -11.93
N VAL A 445 -0.04 12.89 -12.30
CA VAL A 445 -0.37 12.51 -13.68
C VAL A 445 -1.78 12.98 -14.01
N THR A 446 -1.98 13.51 -15.23
CA THR A 446 -3.29 13.98 -15.69
C THR A 446 -4.19 12.83 -16.16
N LYS A 447 -5.50 13.05 -16.14
CA LYS A 447 -6.53 12.10 -16.57
C LYS A 447 -6.32 11.57 -17.99
N GLY A 448 -6.51 10.26 -18.17
CA GLY A 448 -6.45 9.57 -19.46
C GLY A 448 -5.03 9.48 -20.03
N THR A 449 -4.01 9.62 -19.20
CA THR A 449 -2.61 9.47 -19.57
C THR A 449 -2.20 8.01 -19.42
N THR A 450 -1.65 7.42 -20.47
CA THR A 450 -0.99 6.11 -20.37
C THR A 450 0.45 6.31 -19.94
N VAL A 451 0.76 5.97 -18.69
CA VAL A 451 2.14 5.93 -18.18
C VAL A 451 2.79 4.66 -18.68
N ARG A 452 3.88 4.79 -19.44
CA ARG A 452 4.63 3.67 -20.02
C ARG A 452 6.03 3.65 -19.43
N MET A 453 6.50 2.48 -19.00
CA MET A 453 7.83 2.30 -18.42
C MET A 453 8.54 1.17 -19.14
N ASN A 454 9.72 1.45 -19.68
CA ASN A 454 10.60 0.43 -20.24
C ASN A 454 11.67 0.09 -19.19
N MET A 455 11.54 -1.11 -18.62
CA MET A 455 12.37 -1.55 -17.50
C MET A 455 13.79 -1.93 -17.94
N ALA A 456 13.99 -2.34 -19.19
CA ALA A 456 15.30 -2.67 -19.74
C ALA A 456 16.16 -1.42 -19.96
N ASN A 457 15.54 -0.36 -20.51
CA ASN A 457 16.21 0.90 -20.82
C ASN A 457 16.18 1.92 -19.67
N ASN A 458 15.51 1.59 -18.56
CA ASN A 458 15.32 2.47 -17.41
C ASN A 458 14.67 3.82 -17.79
N THR A 459 13.66 3.78 -18.67
CA THR A 459 12.97 4.97 -19.18
C THR A 459 11.47 4.91 -18.91
N ALA A 460 10.84 6.08 -18.87
CA ALA A 460 9.40 6.23 -18.76
C ALA A 460 8.90 7.38 -19.64
N ASP A 461 7.72 7.19 -20.19
CA ASP A 461 7.01 8.12 -21.08
C ASP A 461 5.55 8.29 -20.63
N PHE A 462 4.99 9.46 -20.93
CA PHE A 462 3.63 9.87 -20.57
C PHE A 462 2.77 10.17 -21.81
N GLY A 463 3.14 9.64 -22.99
CA GLY A 463 2.45 9.86 -24.26
C GLY A 463 3.00 11.00 -25.11
N GLY A 464 4.22 11.48 -24.84
CA GLY A 464 4.85 12.59 -25.57
C GLY A 464 4.13 13.94 -25.46
N THR A 465 4.39 14.83 -26.43
CA THR A 465 3.70 16.13 -26.52
C THR A 465 2.21 15.94 -26.83
N THR A 466 1.35 16.59 -26.05
CA THR A 466 -0.09 16.68 -26.35
C THR A 466 -0.29 17.36 -27.71
N PRO A 467 -1.07 16.77 -28.63
CA PRO A 467 -1.41 17.40 -29.91
C PRO A 467 -1.96 18.82 -29.72
N GLU A 468 -1.50 19.76 -30.54
CA GLU A 468 -1.81 21.19 -30.40
C GLU A 468 -3.33 21.49 -30.43
N ASN A 469 -4.08 20.75 -31.24
CA ASN A 469 -5.53 20.86 -31.32
C ASN A 469 -6.28 20.40 -30.05
N LEU A 470 -5.61 19.68 -29.15
CA LEU A 470 -6.14 19.27 -27.85
C LEU A 470 -5.71 20.21 -26.71
N ILE A 471 -4.79 21.13 -26.96
CA ILE A 471 -4.45 22.19 -26.01
C ILE A 471 -5.57 23.24 -26.03
N PRO A 472 -6.15 23.62 -24.89
CA PRO A 472 -7.19 24.64 -24.82
C PRO A 472 -6.65 26.04 -25.15
N GLU A 473 -7.51 26.93 -25.66
CA GLU A 473 -7.17 28.33 -25.97
C GLU A 473 -7.07 29.23 -24.73
N GLY A 474 -7.37 28.69 -23.55
CA GLY A 474 -7.20 29.36 -22.26
C GLY A 474 -7.33 28.40 -21.09
N VAL A 475 -6.57 28.66 -20.03
CA VAL A 475 -6.49 27.87 -18.80
C VAL A 475 -6.49 28.78 -17.58
N PRO A 476 -6.92 28.31 -16.40
CA PRO A 476 -6.84 29.13 -15.18
C PRO A 476 -5.39 29.36 -14.71
N GLN A 477 -4.47 28.45 -15.04
CA GLN A 477 -3.05 28.55 -14.72
C GLN A 477 -2.25 27.78 -15.78
N LEU A 478 -1.07 28.29 -16.13
CA LEU A 478 -0.09 27.58 -16.95
C LEU A 478 1.20 27.34 -16.15
N TYR A 479 1.80 26.17 -16.31
CA TYR A 479 3.00 25.77 -15.59
C TYR A 479 4.18 25.50 -16.54
N MET A 480 5.39 25.60 -16.00
CA MET A 480 6.62 25.24 -16.70
C MET A 480 7.60 24.52 -15.77
N THR A 481 8.21 23.45 -16.26
CA THR A 481 9.28 22.71 -15.58
C THR A 481 10.50 22.51 -16.49
N GLY A 482 11.64 22.19 -15.87
CA GLY A 482 12.94 21.93 -16.50
C GLY A 482 13.96 21.53 -15.42
N ASN A 483 15.23 21.35 -15.79
CA ASN A 483 16.31 21.11 -14.82
C ASN A 483 16.42 22.28 -13.83
N SER A 484 16.36 23.50 -14.34
CA SER A 484 16.43 24.74 -13.56
C SER A 484 15.10 25.09 -12.86
N PHE A 485 14.01 24.40 -13.23
CA PHE A 485 12.65 24.74 -12.80
C PHE A 485 11.91 23.49 -12.30
N GLY A 486 12.00 23.21 -11.00
CA GLY A 486 11.39 22.01 -10.42
C GLY A 486 12.16 20.71 -10.66
N ASN A 487 13.27 20.73 -11.40
CA ASN A 487 14.12 19.57 -11.70
C ASN A 487 13.32 18.36 -12.24
N TRP A 488 12.35 18.64 -13.12
CA TRP A 488 11.40 17.64 -13.62
C TRP A 488 10.66 16.91 -12.50
N ASP A 489 10.27 17.60 -11.43
CA ASP A 489 9.33 17.11 -10.42
C ASP A 489 8.20 18.13 -10.32
N TRP A 490 7.04 17.78 -10.86
CA TRP A 490 5.87 18.66 -10.85
C TRP A 490 5.37 18.99 -9.42
N ASN A 491 5.76 18.23 -8.39
CA ASN A 491 5.45 18.61 -7.00
C ASN A 491 6.37 19.69 -6.46
N ALA A 492 7.54 19.92 -7.07
CA ALA A 492 8.52 20.85 -6.55
C ALA A 492 7.94 22.27 -6.48
N ALA A 493 8.32 22.98 -5.41
CA ALA A 493 7.94 24.38 -5.22
C ALA A 493 8.57 25.30 -6.27
N SER A 494 9.68 24.88 -6.89
CA SER A 494 10.39 25.62 -7.93
C SER A 494 9.87 25.38 -9.35
N VAL A 495 8.80 24.57 -9.53
CA VAL A 495 8.02 24.57 -10.77
C VAL A 495 7.43 25.95 -10.97
N VAL A 496 7.59 26.51 -12.17
CA VAL A 496 7.12 27.85 -12.46
C VAL A 496 5.61 27.82 -12.67
N SER A 497 4.92 28.67 -11.90
CA SER A 497 3.56 29.12 -12.20
C SER A 497 3.71 30.36 -13.07
N MET A 498 3.37 30.27 -14.36
CA MET A 498 3.53 31.40 -15.28
C MET A 498 2.55 32.53 -14.93
N GLU A 499 2.85 33.75 -15.35
CA GLU A 499 2.11 34.94 -15.00
C GLU A 499 1.28 35.42 -16.21
N ASN A 500 0.05 35.88 -15.99
CA ASN A 500 -0.81 36.37 -17.07
C ASN A 500 -1.13 37.87 -16.98
N GLY A 501 -0.70 38.53 -15.89
CA GLY A 501 -1.01 39.92 -15.59
C GLY A 501 -2.48 40.24 -15.84
N TYR A 502 -2.77 41.14 -16.80
CA TYR A 502 -4.15 41.50 -17.19
C TYR A 502 -4.58 40.95 -18.55
N ALA A 503 -4.00 39.83 -18.98
CA ALA A 503 -4.27 39.19 -20.27
C ALA A 503 -5.35 38.10 -20.21
N GLY A 504 -5.86 37.76 -19.02
CA GLY A 504 -6.84 36.69 -18.83
C GLY A 504 -6.20 35.30 -18.95
N ASN A 505 -7.01 34.30 -19.29
CA ASN A 505 -6.63 32.89 -19.20
C ASN A 505 -5.82 32.37 -20.41
N SER A 506 -5.59 33.19 -21.43
CA SER A 506 -5.05 32.72 -22.71
C SER A 506 -3.57 33.03 -22.92
N ARG A 507 -2.97 33.90 -22.11
CA ARG A 507 -1.65 34.47 -22.41
C ARG A 507 -0.81 34.57 -21.15
N TRP A 508 0.36 33.97 -21.23
CA TRP A 508 1.23 33.72 -20.10
C TRP A 508 2.63 34.17 -20.43
N PHE A 509 3.35 34.70 -19.45
CA PHE A 509 4.75 35.05 -19.60
C PHE A 509 5.53 34.78 -18.31
N TYR A 510 6.84 34.62 -18.46
CA TYR A 510 7.76 34.46 -17.35
C TYR A 510 9.15 34.95 -17.77
N ILE A 511 9.89 35.53 -16.84
CA ILE A 511 11.20 36.12 -17.10
C ILE A 511 12.23 35.42 -16.24
N SER A 512 13.31 34.91 -16.84
CA SER A 512 14.38 34.27 -16.08
C SER A 512 15.70 34.26 -16.81
N TYR A 513 16.78 34.11 -16.03
CA TYR A 513 17.99 33.54 -16.57
C TYR A 513 17.73 32.08 -16.92
N ILE A 514 18.15 31.66 -18.12
CA ILE A 514 18.04 30.30 -18.63
C ILE A 514 19.43 29.85 -19.06
N PRO A 515 19.97 28.74 -18.51
CA PRO A 515 21.20 28.15 -19.00
C PRO A 515 21.06 27.65 -20.45
N GLY A 516 22.14 27.73 -21.23
CA GLY A 516 22.19 27.12 -22.56
C GLY A 516 22.07 25.60 -22.47
N GLY A 517 21.25 25.02 -23.35
CA GLY A 517 20.87 23.62 -23.32
C GLY A 517 19.74 23.27 -22.34
N GLU A 518 19.19 24.24 -21.61
CA GLU A 518 18.04 24.01 -20.73
C GLU A 518 16.84 23.55 -21.57
N ALA A 519 16.27 22.41 -21.19
CA ALA A 519 15.07 21.85 -21.76
C ALA A 519 13.87 22.18 -20.87
N LEU A 520 12.78 22.64 -21.47
CA LEU A 520 11.58 23.10 -20.81
C LEU A 520 10.35 22.31 -21.30
N GLU A 521 9.39 22.09 -20.41
CA GLU A 521 8.06 21.59 -20.73
C GLU A 521 7.01 22.49 -20.11
N PHE A 522 6.00 22.84 -20.90
CA PHE A 522 4.82 23.57 -20.47
C PHE A 522 3.70 22.59 -20.16
N SER A 523 2.85 22.91 -19.22
CA SER A 523 1.64 22.12 -18.96
C SER A 523 0.47 22.98 -18.50
N THR A 524 -0.73 22.57 -18.92
CA THR A 524 -2.01 23.13 -18.46
C THR A 524 -2.35 22.70 -17.03
N ASP A 525 -1.68 21.66 -16.53
CA ASP A 525 -1.85 21.11 -15.19
C ASP A 525 -0.47 20.96 -14.54
N LYS A 526 -0.40 20.98 -13.22
CA LYS A 526 0.87 20.75 -12.51
C LYS A 526 1.17 19.23 -12.42
N ALA A 527 1.22 18.55 -13.56
CA ALA A 527 1.28 17.10 -13.68
C ALA A 527 1.86 16.64 -15.03
N TYR A 528 2.24 15.37 -15.13
CA TYR A 528 2.65 14.76 -16.40
C TYR A 528 1.46 14.32 -17.26
N GLY A 529 1.68 14.30 -18.58
CA GLY A 529 0.81 13.62 -19.54
C GLY A 529 0.03 14.57 -20.43
N LYS A 530 -1.26 14.26 -20.65
CA LYS A 530 -2.16 15.12 -21.42
C LYS A 530 -2.17 16.53 -20.83
N GLY A 531 -2.02 17.54 -21.68
CA GLY A 531 -1.83 18.93 -21.28
C GLY A 531 -0.37 19.40 -21.34
N ASN A 532 0.60 18.47 -21.43
CA ASN A 532 2.01 18.82 -21.60
C ASN A 532 2.37 19.12 -23.05
N PHE A 533 3.17 20.16 -23.29
CA PHE A 533 3.61 20.53 -24.62
C PHE A 533 4.93 21.33 -24.61
N ALA A 534 5.62 21.30 -25.76
CA ALA A 534 6.81 22.12 -26.02
C ALA A 534 6.69 23.02 -27.24
N LYS A 535 5.60 22.92 -28.02
CA LYS A 535 5.34 23.74 -29.20
C LYS A 535 3.86 23.97 -29.40
N LEU A 536 3.53 25.12 -29.96
CA LEU A 536 2.25 25.42 -30.58
C LEU A 536 2.47 25.66 -32.08
N LYS A 537 1.47 26.21 -32.78
CA LYS A 537 1.55 26.51 -34.22
C LYS A 537 2.77 27.36 -34.58
N LYS A 538 3.12 28.34 -33.74
CA LYS A 538 4.33 29.14 -33.85
C LYS A 538 5.27 28.85 -32.67
N ALA A 539 6.55 28.67 -32.98
CA ALA A 539 7.62 28.46 -31.99
C ALA A 539 8.84 29.29 -32.42
N GLU A 540 9.24 30.27 -31.62
CA GLU A 540 10.31 31.21 -31.97
C GLU A 540 11.33 31.38 -30.83
N GLY A 541 12.62 31.45 -31.18
CA GLY A 541 13.70 31.67 -30.22
C GLY A 541 14.21 30.43 -29.47
N TYR A 542 13.69 29.24 -29.78
CA TYR A 542 14.12 27.96 -29.21
C TYR A 542 13.99 26.80 -30.22
N GLN A 543 14.50 25.62 -29.87
CA GLN A 543 14.36 24.39 -30.68
C GLN A 543 13.55 23.34 -29.92
N VAL A 544 12.85 22.46 -30.63
CA VAL A 544 12.17 21.31 -30.02
C VAL A 544 13.04 20.07 -30.16
N VAL A 545 13.50 19.51 -29.04
CA VAL A 545 14.32 18.29 -28.99
C VAL A 545 13.69 17.33 -28.00
N ASN A 546 13.41 16.09 -28.42
CA ASN A 546 12.77 15.06 -27.60
C ASN A 546 11.51 15.57 -26.87
N ASP A 547 10.63 16.25 -27.61
CA ASP A 547 9.39 16.84 -27.07
C ASP A 547 9.59 17.93 -26.00
N ARG A 548 10.78 18.54 -25.92
CA ARG A 548 11.10 19.65 -24.99
C ARG A 548 11.53 20.90 -25.74
N ALA A 549 11.21 22.07 -25.18
CA ALA A 549 11.66 23.36 -25.68
C ALA A 549 13.08 23.64 -25.15
N VAL A 550 14.07 23.69 -26.03
CA VAL A 550 15.48 23.83 -25.69
C VAL A 550 16.02 25.21 -26.10
N VAL A 551 16.54 25.93 -25.12
CA VAL A 551 17.18 27.24 -25.31
C VAL A 551 18.68 27.05 -25.54
N ALA A 552 19.23 27.57 -26.64
CA ALA A 552 20.59 27.23 -27.05
C ALA A 552 21.70 27.92 -26.24
N ALA A 553 21.48 29.17 -25.82
CA ALA A 553 22.52 30.00 -25.21
C ALA A 553 22.11 30.48 -23.81
N ASN A 554 23.10 30.63 -22.93
CA ASN A 554 22.93 31.31 -21.64
C ASN A 554 22.39 32.73 -21.87
N GLY A 555 21.43 33.16 -21.05
CA GLY A 555 20.96 34.53 -21.09
C GLY A 555 19.71 34.78 -20.27
N ILE A 556 19.26 36.03 -20.29
CA ILE A 556 18.03 36.48 -19.65
C ILE A 556 16.95 36.52 -20.72
N TYR A 557 15.95 35.67 -20.57
CA TYR A 557 14.87 35.50 -21.54
C TYR A 557 13.53 35.89 -20.93
N LEU A 558 12.64 36.37 -21.81
CA LEU A 558 11.21 36.32 -21.58
C LEU A 558 10.65 35.15 -22.37
N ILE A 559 9.91 34.31 -21.66
CA ILE A 559 9.11 33.22 -22.20
C ILE A 559 7.69 33.74 -22.31
N TYR A 560 7.09 33.67 -23.50
CA TYR A 560 5.70 33.99 -23.77
C TYR A 560 4.99 32.76 -24.32
N VAL A 561 3.78 32.48 -23.82
CA VAL A 561 2.89 31.43 -24.31
C VAL A 561 1.53 32.06 -24.56
N GLY A 562 1.15 32.16 -25.84
CA GLY A 562 -0.18 32.56 -26.29
C GLY A 562 -0.99 31.32 -26.71
N LEU A 563 -1.90 30.88 -25.85
CA LEU A 563 -2.78 29.74 -26.13
C LEU A 563 -3.84 30.09 -27.18
N ASP A 564 -4.31 31.34 -27.22
CA ASP A 564 -5.28 31.83 -28.21
C ASP A 564 -4.62 32.13 -29.56
N SER A 565 -3.42 32.72 -29.54
CA SER A 565 -2.63 32.98 -30.75
C SER A 565 -1.84 31.77 -31.26
N ARG A 566 -1.84 30.67 -30.48
CA ARG A 566 -1.13 29.42 -30.77
C ARG A 566 0.37 29.63 -30.98
N GLU A 567 1.02 30.39 -30.09
CA GLU A 567 2.45 30.71 -30.20
C GLU A 567 3.20 30.55 -28.87
N ILE A 568 4.46 30.11 -28.99
CA ILE A 568 5.44 30.14 -27.91
C ILE A 568 6.65 30.91 -28.41
N ASP A 569 7.06 31.94 -27.69
CA ASP A 569 8.25 32.74 -27.99
C ASP A 569 9.17 32.75 -26.77
N ILE A 570 10.42 32.31 -26.93
CA ILE A 570 11.46 32.37 -25.89
C ILE A 570 12.58 33.25 -26.41
N GLN A 571 12.53 34.54 -26.07
CA GLN A 571 13.39 35.55 -26.71
C GLN A 571 14.16 36.35 -25.66
N PRO A 572 15.36 36.87 -25.99
CA PRO A 572 16.12 37.74 -25.09
C PRO A 572 15.27 38.91 -24.58
N LEU A 573 15.34 39.15 -23.28
CA LEU A 573 14.55 40.18 -22.62
C LEU A 573 15.06 41.58 -23.01
N SER A 574 14.15 42.44 -23.46
CA SER A 574 14.30 43.89 -23.34
C SER A 574 13.46 44.36 -22.16
N LEU A 575 14.04 45.17 -21.27
CA LEU A 575 13.36 45.65 -20.07
C LEU A 575 13.50 47.16 -19.98
N SER A 576 12.37 47.85 -20.06
CA SER A 576 12.34 49.32 -20.06
C SER A 576 11.18 49.85 -19.24
N GLY A 577 11.14 51.16 -19.02
CA GLY A 577 10.18 51.77 -18.12
C GLY A 577 10.20 53.29 -18.16
N ASP A 578 9.48 53.89 -17.21
CA ASP A 578 9.49 55.32 -16.95
C ASP A 578 9.66 55.55 -15.45
N CYS A 579 10.45 56.55 -15.07
CA CYS A 579 10.55 57.07 -13.72
C CYS A 579 10.43 58.59 -13.71
N GLY A 580 9.35 59.12 -13.10
CA GLY A 580 9.13 60.56 -13.02
C GLY A 580 9.05 61.27 -14.39
N GLY A 581 8.58 60.58 -15.43
CA GLY A 581 8.49 61.10 -16.79
C GLY A 581 9.81 61.06 -17.58
N ALA A 582 10.80 60.29 -17.12
CA ALA A 582 12.02 59.98 -17.87
C ALA A 582 12.11 58.48 -18.16
N SER A 583 12.53 58.13 -19.38
CA SER A 583 12.74 56.74 -19.79
C SER A 583 13.78 56.06 -18.92
N VAL A 584 13.52 54.81 -18.57
CA VAL A 584 14.45 53.91 -17.86
C VAL A 584 14.70 52.71 -18.77
N GLU A 585 15.96 52.45 -19.10
CA GLU A 585 16.38 51.30 -19.90
C GLU A 585 17.32 50.45 -19.07
N PHE A 586 16.98 49.17 -18.91
CA PHE A 586 17.86 48.22 -18.23
C PHE A 586 18.81 47.58 -19.25
N THR A 587 20.10 47.59 -18.94
CA THR A 587 21.13 46.96 -19.76
C THR A 587 21.63 45.68 -19.11
N THR A 588 21.77 44.62 -19.91
CA THR A 588 22.40 43.37 -19.45
C THR A 588 23.85 43.63 -19.05
N ASN A 589 24.21 43.17 -17.86
CA ASN A 589 25.57 43.30 -17.35
C ASN A 589 26.50 42.23 -17.94
N PRO A 590 27.83 42.41 -17.84
CA PRO A 590 28.80 41.45 -18.39
C PRO A 590 28.69 40.02 -17.86
N ASP A 591 28.05 39.81 -16.70
CA ASP A 591 27.80 38.48 -16.13
C ASP A 591 26.72 37.69 -16.90
N GLY A 592 25.94 38.34 -17.78
CA GLY A 592 24.84 37.74 -18.54
C GLY A 592 23.65 37.27 -17.70
N ARG A 593 23.63 37.57 -16.40
CA ARG A 593 22.64 37.11 -15.41
C ARG A 593 21.87 38.26 -14.76
N THR A 594 22.47 39.44 -14.73
CA THR A 594 21.89 40.63 -14.14
C THR A 594 21.62 41.71 -15.20
N MET A 595 20.64 42.58 -14.93
CA MET A 595 20.46 43.82 -15.68
C MET A 595 20.42 45.02 -14.73
N SER A 596 20.96 46.14 -15.17
CA SER A 596 21.00 47.37 -14.35
C SER A 596 20.45 48.59 -15.07
N ALA A 597 19.89 49.52 -14.30
CA ALA A 597 19.52 50.86 -14.74
C ALA A 597 19.84 51.88 -13.63
N THR A 598 20.20 53.11 -14.03
CA THR A 598 20.34 54.25 -13.11
C THR A 598 19.24 55.26 -13.42
N LEU A 599 18.48 55.65 -12.39
CA LEU A 599 17.31 56.52 -12.57
C LEU A 599 17.75 57.96 -12.82
N ALA A 600 17.45 58.52 -13.99
CA ALA A 600 17.80 59.91 -14.32
C ALA A 600 16.97 60.95 -13.56
N LYS A 601 15.73 60.60 -13.18
CA LYS A 601 14.81 61.44 -12.39
C LYS A 601 14.24 60.65 -11.23
N GLY A 602 13.89 61.36 -10.16
CA GLY A 602 13.11 60.80 -9.07
C GLY A 602 11.62 60.85 -9.38
N GLY A 603 10.85 59.92 -8.81
CA GLY A 603 9.42 59.82 -9.06
C GLY A 603 8.88 58.40 -8.91
N ARG A 604 7.65 58.20 -9.37
CA ARG A 604 7.06 56.86 -9.52
C ARG A 604 7.73 56.15 -10.68
N MET A 605 8.02 54.86 -10.51
CA MET A 605 8.66 54.02 -11.53
C MET A 605 7.71 52.92 -11.99
N ARG A 606 7.67 52.68 -13.31
CA ARG A 606 6.93 51.58 -13.93
C ARG A 606 7.84 50.85 -14.91
N ILE A 607 7.87 49.52 -14.86
CA ILE A 607 8.75 48.70 -15.68
C ILE A 607 7.92 47.72 -16.52
N TYR A 608 8.25 47.61 -17.80
CA TYR A 608 7.59 46.77 -18.78
C TYR A 608 8.62 45.90 -19.50
N PRO A 609 8.45 44.57 -19.47
CA PRO A 609 9.25 43.68 -20.30
C PRO A 609 8.75 43.71 -21.74
N ASN A 610 9.65 43.49 -22.69
CA ASN A 610 9.33 43.48 -24.10
C ASN A 610 10.16 42.44 -24.86
N ILE A 611 9.53 41.83 -25.87
CA ILE A 611 10.16 40.97 -26.86
C ILE A 611 9.62 41.33 -28.25
N PRO A 612 10.36 41.03 -29.34
CA PRO A 612 9.90 41.28 -30.71
C PRO A 612 8.49 40.73 -30.99
N ALA A 613 8.15 39.54 -30.48
CA ALA A 613 6.85 38.91 -30.70
C ALA A 613 5.66 39.80 -30.32
N PHE A 614 5.77 40.62 -29.26
CA PHE A 614 4.66 41.46 -28.78
C PHE A 614 4.19 42.52 -29.77
N GLN A 615 4.99 42.89 -30.77
CA GLN A 615 4.58 43.81 -31.83
C GLN A 615 3.42 43.24 -32.66
N ASN A 616 3.30 41.91 -32.71
CA ASN A 616 2.31 41.20 -33.51
C ASN A 616 1.11 40.70 -32.67
N VAL A 617 1.22 40.75 -31.33
CA VAL A 617 0.19 40.24 -30.41
C VAL A 617 -0.87 41.31 -30.13
N LYS A 618 -2.02 41.21 -30.80
CA LYS A 618 -3.17 42.11 -30.58
C LYS A 618 -3.66 42.03 -29.13
N LYS A 619 -3.91 43.16 -28.46
CA LYS A 619 -4.50 43.27 -27.10
C LYS A 619 -3.62 42.78 -25.93
N PHE A 620 -2.30 42.65 -26.13
CA PHE A 620 -1.31 42.45 -25.05
C PHE A 620 -0.42 43.69 -24.93
N GLY A 621 -0.96 44.77 -24.34
CA GLY A 621 -0.23 46.03 -24.14
C GLY A 621 0.77 45.97 -22.98
N SER A 622 1.68 46.94 -22.92
CA SER A 622 2.74 47.03 -21.90
C SER A 622 2.21 46.95 -20.46
N TRP A 623 1.12 47.67 -20.16
CA TRP A 623 0.52 47.67 -18.82
C TRP A 623 0.01 46.29 -18.37
N LYS A 624 -0.28 45.36 -19.30
CA LYS A 624 -0.74 44.00 -18.96
C LYS A 624 0.36 43.06 -18.54
N ARG A 625 1.62 43.47 -18.74
CA ARG A 625 2.83 42.69 -18.46
C ARG A 625 3.77 43.42 -17.51
N GLU A 626 3.25 44.38 -16.75
CA GLU A 626 4.03 45.19 -15.82
C GLU A 626 4.73 44.33 -14.77
N VAL A 627 6.00 44.64 -14.54
CA VAL A 627 6.84 44.07 -13.47
C VAL A 627 7.32 45.20 -12.58
N TYR A 628 7.69 44.88 -11.35
CA TYR A 628 8.15 45.87 -10.39
C TYR A 628 9.17 45.28 -9.43
N ILE A 629 9.85 46.18 -8.73
CA ILE A 629 10.79 45.83 -7.67
C ILE A 629 10.19 46.32 -6.38
N ASP A 630 9.98 45.42 -5.43
CA ASP A 630 9.63 45.80 -4.07
C ASP A 630 10.82 46.57 -3.47
N PRO A 631 10.64 47.85 -3.12
CA PRO A 631 11.74 48.69 -2.65
C PRO A 631 12.25 48.30 -1.26
N GLU A 632 11.45 47.58 -0.46
CA GLU A 632 11.83 47.13 0.88
C GLU A 632 12.58 45.81 0.81
N THR A 633 12.08 44.85 0.04
CA THR A 633 12.63 43.49 0.02
C THR A 633 13.59 43.22 -1.16
N GLY A 634 13.64 44.14 -2.11
CA GLY A 634 14.33 43.96 -3.39
C GLY A 634 13.72 42.88 -4.28
N ALA A 635 12.53 42.33 -3.97
CA ALA A 635 11.93 41.28 -4.79
C ALA A 635 11.56 41.80 -6.19
N PHE A 636 11.96 41.08 -7.24
CA PHE A 636 11.47 41.29 -8.60
C PHE A 636 10.17 40.52 -8.79
N LEU A 637 9.07 41.24 -9.01
CA LEU A 637 7.71 40.73 -8.97
C LEU A 637 6.92 41.10 -10.23
N TYR A 638 5.87 40.35 -10.48
CA TYR A 638 4.91 40.58 -11.55
C TYR A 638 3.67 41.24 -10.98
N ARG A 639 3.09 42.20 -11.70
CA ARG A 639 1.78 42.73 -11.35
C ARG A 639 0.71 41.69 -11.69
N LYS A 640 -0.06 41.26 -10.70
CA LYS A 640 -1.10 40.24 -10.90
C LYS A 640 -2.44 40.85 -11.31
N ASN A 641 -3.30 40.00 -11.87
CA ASN A 641 -4.66 40.40 -12.22
C ASN A 641 -5.41 40.90 -10.98
N GLY A 642 -6.07 42.05 -11.10
CA GLY A 642 -6.80 42.69 -9.99
C GLY A 642 -5.93 43.49 -9.02
N GLU A 643 -4.60 43.44 -9.12
CA GLU A 643 -3.73 44.26 -8.28
C GLU A 643 -3.72 45.73 -8.74
N GLY A 644 -3.79 46.64 -7.76
CA GLY A 644 -3.55 48.06 -7.98
C GLY A 644 -2.17 48.33 -8.59
N GLU A 645 -1.90 49.59 -8.92
CA GLU A 645 -0.57 49.97 -9.40
C GLU A 645 0.49 49.63 -8.33
N PRO A 646 1.50 48.80 -8.65
CA PRO A 646 2.56 48.47 -7.72
C PRO A 646 3.33 49.74 -7.33
N ASN A 647 3.78 49.81 -6.07
CA ASN A 647 4.59 50.93 -5.59
C ASN A 647 3.99 52.33 -5.82
N LYS A 648 2.65 52.46 -5.95
CA LYS A 648 1.99 53.74 -6.29
C LYS A 648 2.34 54.91 -5.38
N ASP A 649 2.69 54.63 -4.12
CA ASP A 649 3.02 55.64 -3.12
C ASP A 649 4.54 55.75 -2.86
N TYR A 650 5.35 54.89 -3.47
CA TYR A 650 6.81 54.94 -3.34
C TYR A 650 7.41 55.92 -4.35
N VAL A 651 8.35 56.75 -3.88
CA VAL A 651 9.04 57.75 -4.69
C VAL A 651 10.52 57.40 -4.76
N TRP A 652 10.98 56.98 -5.95
CA TRP A 652 12.39 56.70 -6.20
C TRP A 652 13.20 58.00 -6.25
N LYS A 653 14.45 57.95 -5.80
CA LYS A 653 15.37 59.09 -5.88
C LYS A 653 16.10 59.09 -7.23
N ALA A 654 16.32 60.29 -7.78
CA ALA A 654 17.21 60.44 -8.92
C ALA A 654 18.61 59.96 -8.55
N GLY A 655 19.29 59.27 -9.46
CA GLY A 655 20.62 58.68 -9.26
C GLY A 655 20.61 57.26 -8.66
N THR A 656 19.46 56.76 -8.18
CA THR A 656 19.38 55.38 -7.66
C THR A 656 19.74 54.39 -8.76
N LYS A 657 20.70 53.49 -8.47
CA LYS A 657 21.06 52.38 -9.35
C LYS A 657 20.37 51.12 -8.88
N ILE A 658 19.72 50.45 -9.81
CA ILE A 658 18.97 49.22 -9.59
C ILE A 658 19.68 48.13 -10.40
N THR A 659 19.98 47.00 -9.77
CA THR A 659 20.56 45.82 -10.42
C THR A 659 19.73 44.60 -10.10
N ILE A 660 19.02 44.04 -11.08
CA ILE A 660 18.16 42.86 -10.94
C ILE A 660 18.97 41.61 -11.28
N ASP A 661 18.98 40.62 -10.40
CA ASP A 661 19.47 39.27 -10.65
C ASP A 661 18.31 38.35 -11.04
N PHE A 662 18.34 37.85 -12.28
CA PHE A 662 17.29 37.00 -12.83
C PHE A 662 17.40 35.53 -12.46
N VAL A 663 18.48 35.13 -11.77
CA VAL A 663 18.62 33.83 -11.12
C VAL A 663 17.90 33.84 -9.78
N THR A 664 18.20 34.83 -8.92
CA THR A 664 17.65 34.91 -7.55
C THR A 664 16.31 35.65 -7.45
N LYS A 665 15.90 36.37 -8.51
CA LYS A 665 14.70 37.25 -8.53
C LYS A 665 14.79 38.37 -7.48
N LYS A 666 16.00 38.84 -7.22
CA LYS A 666 16.28 39.93 -6.27
C LYS A 666 17.02 41.06 -6.96
N ALA A 667 16.73 42.27 -6.53
CA ALA A 667 17.37 43.49 -6.98
C ALA A 667 18.17 44.11 -5.84
N THR A 668 19.38 44.55 -6.17
CA THR A 668 20.18 45.45 -5.33
C THR A 668 19.81 46.89 -5.67
N ILE A 669 19.49 47.68 -4.65
CA ILE A 669 19.10 49.09 -4.77
C ILE A 669 20.17 49.95 -4.11
N GLU A 670 20.91 50.70 -4.91
CA GLU A 670 21.95 51.63 -4.47
C GLU A 670 21.41 53.05 -4.55
N VAL A 671 21.03 53.61 -3.41
CA VAL A 671 20.56 55.00 -3.30
C VAL A 671 21.78 55.94 -3.24
N PRO A 672 21.74 57.12 -3.90
CA PRO A 672 22.83 58.09 -3.85
C PRO A 672 23.10 58.66 -2.46
#